data_AF-A0A1Q6CJY9-F1
#
_entry.id   AF-A0A1Q6CJY9-F1
#
_cell.length_a   1.000
_cell.length_b   1.000
_cell.length_c   1.000
_cell.angle_alpha   90.00
_cell.angle_beta   90.00
_cell.angle_gamma   90.00
#
_symmetry.space_group_name_H-M   'P 1'
#
loop_
_entity.id
_entity.type
_entity.pdbx_description
1 polymer ?
#
loop_
_entity_poly.entity_id
_entity_poly.type
_entity_poly.pdbx_seq_one_letter_code
_entity_poly.pdbx_strand_id
1 'polypeptide(L)'
;MFFIRQQLSRILSIFITCTLAACGGGGDSDSKAIITPIDDYSINIQFVGDGEGKVDIVELNQSCSQDCTINAKAHSTVTLIATPNTDDFQFNGWQGCQQQECKLTLNSNKNVKAEFTPKEATQLLVLALGNGSVSIPQLAETCDIECEYDLAPDTVVTVIAQPDEGAEFSGWSEGCTTTELTCNVTVNGYTIVRADFETLSQNEVDVRLNVSGNGSVYIEQLDETCTNYCQYSVEKNTQLTFESTGDNGFDFLSWENCPASAATCTINISDVLTISAFFEEEPIEPTTNTIIIKEPINKQRTNLPIQIARPFIKGEIADSPTIRINGQNVSAQATVKQRYDDGSVKHAILSFVIGSLEENTDVTANIVNDSPESFTPFSKSQLLADGVGFDARFTYNFDGVEHTISARSLLTNNHYTLWQDGPVATTLLLADHSTQRNYDIGSDEYKSIRPLFYVTYWKSLGEYSVRFVSENINTTTLQDQLYDVTLHLGTEQALVYQKDDINHQARTRWTKSFSTYDDSPISIDHNLAYLVQTPSVPHFDTSKEIPANKITAYWNEWQSRDTDIYQKGFWQPAMATAGGRPDIGLYPSWTVKWLYTGDWRLADIAFTQADLSGNWPMHYREGDDERTFDFEKEVSGLGRIVSMAPGARPTHWTYRPTWHEIDDDDKIPYVGEVDSTPWRPDTAHHPDISSLQYLLTGDYYYLEQMLFSAAFVSGDSNAKAYKRSYGRGPTGSEGAMYSGEVRAQAWHLRTRVHTYDIIPDGFHEKAYFGQLISNGIALWEGKYRVGNSQPALQDLYDFSFDNISTSFVGNGEPSELGYWGSGITSASYVSDKFVKTENVSRATAPWMQNFIVSAMGRAAELGWPTEKLLEYSSRPIRGIFSYDIEPNLLFAYVLPTHDNQTNWFTNWQNVFGNYQASYVTQLIKNVAAGQDTEHGYYSIAMCAASYVKDQENGLPLWRFIQNNIAIKESYHSNPKWALTPR
;
A
#
# COMPACT_ATOMS: atom_id res chain seq x y z
N MET A 1 0.42 49.56 2.32
CA MET A 1 1.38 50.53 2.91
C MET A 1 2.78 50.09 2.48
N PHE A 2 3.61 50.92 1.83
CA PHE A 2 4.29 52.15 2.31
C PHE A 2 5.32 51.88 3.43
N PHE A 3 6.60 52.27 3.33
CA PHE A 3 7.44 52.78 2.21
C PHE A 3 8.93 52.64 2.68
N ILE A 4 9.80 51.86 2.02
CA ILE A 4 10.88 52.28 1.09
C ILE A 4 12.19 52.88 1.68
N ARG A 5 13.32 52.15 1.42
CA ARG A 5 14.73 52.57 1.13
C ARG A 5 15.77 53.05 2.20
N GLN A 6 16.83 52.22 2.29
CA GLN A 6 18.27 52.48 1.98
C GLN A 6 19.27 53.24 2.91
N GLN A 7 20.48 52.65 2.91
CA GLN A 7 21.86 53.18 3.03
C GLN A 7 22.51 53.57 4.38
N LEU A 8 23.49 52.74 4.77
CA LEU A 8 24.91 53.07 5.02
C LEU A 8 25.26 54.45 5.63
N SER A 9 25.81 54.45 6.86
CA SER A 9 27.23 54.82 7.13
C SER A 9 27.61 54.71 8.63
N ARG A 10 28.92 54.67 8.93
CA ARG A 10 29.49 54.76 10.30
C ARG A 10 29.41 56.20 10.84
N ILE A 11 29.39 56.40 12.17
CA ILE A 11 30.39 57.18 12.99
C ILE A 11 29.89 57.58 14.42
N LEU A 12 30.81 57.45 15.39
CA LEU A 12 30.97 58.04 16.74
C LEU A 12 29.78 58.49 17.65
N SER A 13 29.83 57.94 18.87
CA SER A 13 29.77 58.67 20.17
C SER A 13 28.47 59.46 20.48
N ILE A 14 28.34 60.49 21.35
CA ILE A 14 29.21 61.61 21.82
C ILE A 14 28.77 62.04 23.25
N PHE A 15 29.64 62.82 23.93
CA PHE A 15 29.41 63.93 24.91
C PHE A 15 29.98 63.70 26.33
N ILE A 16 30.49 64.70 27.09
CA ILE A 16 30.44 66.20 27.02
C ILE A 16 31.68 66.78 27.77
N THR A 17 32.26 68.00 27.65
CA THR A 17 32.50 69.04 26.60
C THR A 17 33.50 70.09 27.13
N CYS A 18 34.35 70.68 26.26
CA CYS A 18 35.05 71.99 26.44
C CYS A 18 36.15 72.08 27.55
N THR A 19 37.09 73.06 27.58
CA THR A 19 37.22 74.36 26.87
C THR A 19 38.70 74.81 26.67
N LEU A 20 38.90 75.93 25.95
CA LEU A 20 40.12 76.75 25.76
C LEU A 20 40.75 77.25 27.10
N ALA A 21 41.92 77.90 27.21
CA ALA A 21 42.72 78.71 26.26
C ALA A 21 44.26 78.72 26.57
N ALA A 22 45.03 79.69 26.05
CA ALA A 22 46.50 79.70 26.04
C ALA A 22 47.18 81.04 26.48
N CYS A 23 48.52 80.98 26.60
CA CYS A 23 49.53 82.07 26.63
C CYS A 23 49.81 82.89 27.91
N GLY A 24 51.12 83.17 28.11
CA GLY A 24 51.69 84.19 29.02
C GLY A 24 52.28 83.66 30.34
N GLY A 25 53.50 84.04 30.79
CA GLY A 25 54.60 84.71 30.09
C GLY A 25 55.52 85.56 31.00
N GLY A 26 56.85 85.39 30.87
CA GLY A 26 57.88 86.35 31.33
C GLY A 26 58.41 86.23 32.77
N GLY A 27 59.67 86.63 32.97
CA GLY A 27 60.37 86.69 34.27
C GLY A 27 61.86 86.33 34.11
N ASP A 28 62.77 87.28 34.35
CA ASP A 28 64.19 87.19 33.95
C ASP A 28 65.17 87.52 35.11
N SER A 29 66.46 87.22 34.91
CA SER A 29 67.66 87.67 35.64
C SER A 29 67.99 87.13 37.05
N ASP A 30 69.10 86.36 37.11
CA ASP A 30 70.35 86.61 37.87
C ASP A 30 70.37 86.93 39.40
N SER A 31 71.40 86.55 40.18
CA SER A 31 72.60 85.70 39.97
C SER A 31 73.36 85.50 41.32
N LYS A 32 74.54 84.83 41.28
CA LYS A 32 75.58 84.65 42.34
C LYS A 32 75.44 83.39 43.24
N ALA A 33 76.52 82.69 43.66
CA ALA A 33 77.95 82.77 43.27
C ALA A 33 78.83 81.62 43.89
N ILE A 34 79.98 81.36 43.25
CA ILE A 34 81.30 80.99 43.86
C ILE A 34 81.58 79.54 44.37
N ILE A 35 82.61 78.92 43.75
CA ILE A 35 83.55 77.85 44.19
C ILE A 35 83.09 76.35 44.19
N THR A 36 83.69 75.60 43.24
CA THR A 36 84.02 74.15 43.13
C THR A 36 83.31 73.10 43.98
N PRO A 37 82.84 72.03 43.31
CA PRO A 37 83.48 70.70 43.45
C PRO A 37 84.34 70.30 42.24
N ILE A 38 84.75 69.02 42.18
CA ILE A 38 85.04 68.33 40.91
C ILE A 38 83.67 67.91 40.36
N ASP A 39 83.39 68.21 39.10
CA ASP A 39 82.13 67.79 38.47
C ASP A 39 82.13 66.28 38.24
N ASP A 40 81.37 65.55 39.06
CA ASP A 40 80.85 64.23 38.73
C ASP A 40 79.47 64.41 38.07
N TYR A 41 79.21 63.68 36.99
CA TYR A 41 77.86 63.58 36.42
C TYR A 41 77.15 62.34 36.95
N SER A 42 75.84 62.43 37.11
CA SER A 42 75.01 61.31 37.53
C SER A 42 74.55 60.46 36.35
N ILE A 43 74.53 59.15 36.56
CA ILE A 43 73.87 58.16 35.71
C ILE A 43 72.67 57.65 36.50
N ASN A 44 71.48 58.06 36.10
CA ASN A 44 70.24 57.46 36.56
C ASN A 44 69.96 56.22 35.70
N ILE A 45 69.85 55.07 36.35
CA ILE A 45 69.54 53.79 35.69
C ILE A 45 68.18 53.37 36.23
N GLN A 46 67.18 53.36 35.35
CA GLN A 46 65.85 52.86 35.68
C GLN A 46 65.67 51.41 35.20
N PHE A 47 64.97 50.61 35.97
CA PHE A 47 64.53 49.27 35.58
C PHE A 47 63.07 49.37 35.15
N VAL A 48 62.74 48.86 33.96
CA VAL A 48 61.40 48.93 33.38
C VAL A 48 61.00 47.60 32.77
N GLY A 49 59.68 47.40 32.63
CA GLY A 49 59.09 46.08 32.49
C GLY A 49 58.83 45.45 33.87
N ASP A 50 58.51 44.18 33.86
CA ASP A 50 58.04 43.36 34.96
C ASP A 50 58.96 42.16 35.26
N GLY A 51 60.08 42.04 34.54
CA GLY A 51 61.09 41.02 34.75
C GLY A 51 62.23 41.45 35.69
N GLU A 52 62.87 40.49 36.34
CA GLU A 52 64.02 40.77 37.21
C GLU A 52 65.38 40.72 36.48
N GLY A 53 66.26 41.66 36.85
CA GLY A 53 67.62 41.70 36.33
C GLY A 53 68.56 42.62 37.10
N LYS A 54 69.80 42.63 36.66
CA LYS A 54 70.93 43.35 37.24
C LYS A 54 71.65 44.16 36.16
N VAL A 55 72.14 45.33 36.52
CA VAL A 55 73.03 46.17 35.70
C VAL A 55 74.37 46.34 36.40
N ASP A 56 75.44 45.89 35.76
CA ASP A 56 76.82 46.12 36.18
C ASP A 56 77.41 47.35 35.47
N ILE A 57 78.06 48.23 36.24
CA ILE A 57 78.79 49.41 35.75
C ILE A 57 80.29 49.08 35.82
N VAL A 58 80.84 48.59 34.70
CA VAL A 58 82.12 47.87 34.65
C VAL A 58 83.29 48.70 35.20
N GLU A 59 83.50 49.92 34.68
CA GLU A 59 84.64 50.78 35.03
C GLU A 59 84.54 51.41 36.43
N LEU A 60 83.40 51.25 37.13
CA LEU A 60 83.21 51.66 38.52
C LEU A 60 83.23 50.48 39.49
N ASN A 61 83.13 49.23 39.00
CA ASN A 61 82.93 48.01 39.78
C ASN A 61 81.76 48.15 40.78
N GLN A 62 80.63 48.62 40.28
CA GLN A 62 79.37 48.79 41.01
C GLN A 62 78.22 48.14 40.24
N SER A 63 77.12 47.81 40.91
CA SER A 63 75.95 47.20 40.28
C SER A 63 74.64 47.68 40.90
N CYS A 64 73.59 47.73 40.09
CA CYS A 64 72.21 47.99 40.52
C CYS A 64 71.32 46.79 40.17
N SER A 65 70.29 46.54 40.97
CA SER A 65 69.24 45.51 40.76
C SER A 65 67.83 46.09 40.92
N GLN A 66 67.73 47.42 40.83
CA GLN A 66 66.55 48.27 40.97
C GLN A 66 66.96 49.71 40.60
N ASP A 67 65.99 50.62 40.42
CA ASP A 67 66.23 52.04 40.14
C ASP A 67 67.32 52.64 41.03
N CYS A 68 68.37 53.18 40.40
CA CYS A 68 69.54 53.69 41.08
C CYS A 68 70.09 54.98 40.44
N THR A 69 70.97 55.68 41.15
CA THR A 69 71.71 56.82 40.60
C THR A 69 73.15 56.77 41.08
N ILE A 70 74.07 56.65 40.13
CA ILE A 70 75.51 56.49 40.37
C ILE A 70 76.23 57.74 39.85
N ASN A 71 77.14 58.30 40.63
CA ASN A 71 77.93 59.47 40.22
C ASN A 71 79.31 59.04 39.71
N ALA A 72 79.77 59.63 38.61
CA ALA A 72 81.10 59.38 38.05
C ALA A 72 81.67 60.62 37.35
N LYS A 73 83.00 60.73 37.37
CA LYS A 73 83.75 61.93 36.94
C LYS A 73 83.39 62.38 35.54
N ALA A 74 83.22 63.68 35.37
CA ALA A 74 82.98 64.29 34.05
C ALA A 74 84.03 63.84 33.02
N HIS A 75 83.55 63.61 31.80
CA HIS A 75 84.28 63.12 30.63
C HIS A 75 84.87 61.70 30.75
N SER A 76 84.62 60.98 31.85
CA SER A 76 84.83 59.52 31.87
C SER A 76 83.86 58.81 30.91
N THR A 77 84.18 57.56 30.58
CA THR A 77 83.27 56.66 29.84
C THR A 77 83.06 55.41 30.69
N VAL A 78 81.81 54.97 30.79
CA VAL A 78 81.43 53.72 31.45
C VAL A 78 80.69 52.80 30.48
N THR A 79 80.67 51.52 30.81
CA THR A 79 80.00 50.44 30.09
C THR A 79 79.01 49.79 31.05
N LEU A 80 77.74 49.75 30.65
CA LEU A 80 76.66 49.13 31.39
C LEU A 80 76.32 47.78 30.74
N ILE A 81 76.40 46.71 31.53
CA ILE A 81 76.03 45.35 31.11
C ILE A 81 74.76 44.98 31.88
N ALA A 82 73.70 44.62 31.16
CA ALA A 82 72.45 44.15 31.72
C ALA A 82 72.35 42.63 31.61
N THR A 83 72.03 41.98 32.73
CA THR A 83 71.96 40.52 32.87
C THR A 83 70.66 40.17 33.61
N PRO A 84 69.79 39.31 33.07
CA PRO A 84 68.62 38.80 33.79
C PRO A 84 69.01 38.08 35.09
N ASN A 85 68.14 38.08 36.10
CA ASN A 85 68.43 37.42 37.39
C ASN A 85 68.34 35.89 37.31
N THR A 86 67.46 35.37 36.45
CA THR A 86 67.26 33.94 36.16
C THR A 86 66.99 33.74 34.67
N ASP A 87 67.01 32.49 34.20
CA ASP A 87 66.66 32.15 32.81
C ASP A 87 65.17 32.34 32.47
N ASP A 88 64.30 32.62 33.45
CA ASP A 88 62.88 32.91 33.25
C ASP A 88 62.64 34.33 32.69
N PHE A 89 63.64 35.21 32.82
CA PHE A 89 63.59 36.60 32.39
C PHE A 89 64.47 36.85 31.16
N GLN A 90 64.17 37.90 30.41
CA GLN A 90 64.95 38.35 29.27
C GLN A 90 65.22 39.87 29.31
N PHE A 91 66.37 40.27 28.78
CA PHE A 91 66.74 41.66 28.63
C PHE A 91 66.40 42.14 27.21
N ASN A 92 65.35 42.93 27.09
CA ASN A 92 64.80 43.36 25.80
C ASN A 92 65.59 44.53 25.18
N GLY A 93 66.29 45.32 26.01
CA GLY A 93 67.24 46.31 25.54
C GLY A 93 67.34 47.57 26.40
N TRP A 94 68.09 48.55 25.87
CA TRP A 94 68.33 49.83 26.52
C TRP A 94 67.50 50.95 25.88
N GLN A 95 66.70 51.66 26.68
CA GLN A 95 66.15 52.95 26.26
C GLN A 95 67.13 54.07 26.62
N GLY A 96 67.54 54.87 25.63
CA GLY A 96 68.58 55.90 25.77
C GLY A 96 70.00 55.46 25.37
N CYS A 97 70.15 54.21 24.88
CA CYS A 97 71.39 53.66 24.34
C CYS A 97 71.11 52.93 23.01
N GLN A 98 72.13 52.67 22.19
CA GLN A 98 71.95 52.08 20.84
C GLN A 98 72.77 50.80 20.59
N GLN A 99 73.22 50.14 21.66
CA GLN A 99 73.97 48.89 21.64
C GLN A 99 73.54 47.99 22.81
N GLN A 100 73.75 46.69 22.69
CA GLN A 100 73.34 45.68 23.69
C GLN A 100 74.18 45.80 24.98
N GLU A 101 75.50 46.05 24.84
CA GLU A 101 76.31 46.69 25.87
C GLU A 101 76.13 48.22 25.78
N CYS A 102 75.68 48.89 26.84
CA CYS A 102 75.44 50.33 26.78
C CYS A 102 76.67 51.13 27.23
N LYS A 103 77.40 51.69 26.25
CA LYS A 103 78.61 52.49 26.51
C LYS A 103 78.30 53.99 26.50
N LEU A 104 78.54 54.66 27.63
CA LEU A 104 78.18 56.06 27.89
C LEU A 104 79.40 56.93 28.21
N THR A 105 79.66 57.96 27.41
CA THR A 105 80.60 59.03 27.77
C THR A 105 79.86 60.15 28.51
N LEU A 106 80.35 60.50 29.69
CA LEU A 106 79.70 61.44 30.60
C LEU A 106 80.09 62.89 30.27
N ASN A 107 79.47 63.47 29.24
CA ASN A 107 79.51 64.92 28.96
C ASN A 107 78.29 65.68 29.52
N SER A 108 77.42 64.97 30.23
CA SER A 108 76.26 65.46 30.98
C SER A 108 75.81 64.35 31.93
N ASN A 109 74.89 64.66 32.85
CA ASN A 109 74.07 63.62 33.48
C ASN A 109 73.38 62.78 32.39
N LYS A 110 73.23 61.47 32.65
CA LYS A 110 72.58 60.50 31.75
C LYS A 110 71.41 59.84 32.47
N ASN A 111 70.32 59.64 31.74
CA ASN A 111 69.23 58.76 32.15
C ASN A 111 69.17 57.64 31.12
N VAL A 112 69.21 56.39 31.57
CA VAL A 112 69.03 55.20 30.73
C VAL A 112 68.06 54.25 31.41
N LYS A 113 67.35 53.45 30.62
CA LYS A 113 66.47 52.40 31.14
C LYS A 113 66.92 51.04 30.66
N ALA A 114 67.03 50.09 31.58
CA ALA A 114 67.19 48.68 31.27
C ALA A 114 65.81 48.03 31.27
N GLU A 115 65.42 47.43 30.14
CA GLU A 115 64.10 46.81 29.98
C GLU A 115 64.20 45.30 30.15
N PHE A 116 63.58 44.77 31.21
CA PHE A 116 63.52 43.36 31.54
C PHE A 116 62.05 42.92 31.60
N THR A 117 61.70 41.80 30.97
CA THR A 117 60.38 41.16 31.09
C THR A 117 60.57 39.67 31.41
N PRO A 118 59.53 38.96 31.86
CA PRO A 118 59.45 37.53 31.67
C PRO A 118 59.72 37.16 30.21
N LYS A 119 60.19 35.94 29.99
CA LYS A 119 59.96 35.22 28.73
C LYS A 119 58.49 34.76 28.74
N GLU A 120 57.83 34.85 27.59
CA GLU A 120 56.45 34.36 27.45
C GLU A 120 56.39 32.86 27.81
N ALA A 121 55.44 32.46 28.64
CA ALA A 121 55.21 31.05 28.95
C ALA A 121 54.69 30.33 27.69
N THR A 122 55.19 29.12 27.44
CA THR A 122 54.79 28.31 26.29
C THR A 122 53.96 27.12 26.77
N GLN A 123 52.72 27.05 26.30
CA GLN A 123 51.74 26.09 26.77
C GLN A 123 51.78 24.79 25.95
N LEU A 124 51.79 23.66 26.64
CA LEU A 124 51.65 22.33 26.08
C LEU A 124 50.25 21.79 26.39
N LEU A 125 49.49 21.45 25.35
CA LEU A 125 48.23 20.69 25.46
C LEU A 125 48.53 19.22 25.16
N VAL A 126 48.22 18.33 26.10
CA VAL A 126 48.28 16.87 25.90
C VAL A 126 46.86 16.31 25.86
N LEU A 127 46.58 15.53 24.82
CA LEU A 127 45.30 14.85 24.59
C LEU A 127 45.51 13.33 24.59
N ALA A 128 44.68 12.62 25.34
CA ALA A 128 44.56 11.17 25.34
C ALA A 128 43.12 10.82 24.90
N LEU A 129 42.98 10.13 23.77
CA LEU A 129 41.67 9.85 23.17
C LEU A 129 41.48 8.35 22.95
N GLY A 130 40.55 7.77 23.72
CA GLY A 130 40.29 6.34 23.78
C GLY A 130 40.50 5.78 25.20
N ASN A 131 40.80 4.48 25.30
CA ASN A 131 41.16 3.84 26.58
C ASN A 131 42.68 3.83 26.76
N GLY A 132 43.22 4.92 27.30
CA GLY A 132 44.62 5.02 27.68
C GLY A 132 44.98 6.42 28.16
N SER A 133 46.15 6.55 28.78
CA SER A 133 46.66 7.79 29.35
C SER A 133 48.05 8.14 28.78
N VAL A 134 48.52 9.37 29.02
CA VAL A 134 49.84 9.85 28.60
C VAL A 134 50.64 10.29 29.82
N SER A 135 51.68 9.52 30.17
CA SER A 135 52.59 9.87 31.26
C SER A 135 53.69 10.83 30.79
N ILE A 136 54.06 11.81 31.64
CA ILE A 136 55.02 12.88 31.34
C ILE A 136 56.11 12.90 32.43
N PRO A 137 57.16 12.05 32.32
CA PRO A 137 58.10 11.81 33.42
C PRO A 137 58.88 13.04 33.89
N GLN A 138 59.09 14.05 33.04
CA GLN A 138 59.72 15.32 33.42
C GLN A 138 58.89 16.12 34.43
N LEU A 139 57.56 15.99 34.39
CA LEU A 139 56.63 16.70 35.28
C LEU A 139 56.17 15.83 36.46
N ALA A 140 56.41 14.51 36.37
CA ALA A 140 55.87 13.48 37.27
C ALA A 140 54.33 13.38 37.28
N GLU A 141 53.71 13.80 36.18
CA GLU A 141 52.26 13.79 35.96
C GLU A 141 51.85 12.73 34.93
N THR A 142 50.57 12.35 34.94
CA THR A 142 49.91 11.56 33.88
C THR A 142 48.64 12.29 33.45
N CYS A 143 48.34 12.27 32.16
CA CYS A 143 47.16 12.87 31.57
C CYS A 143 46.19 11.81 31.05
N ASP A 144 44.96 11.80 31.58
CA ASP A 144 43.96 10.76 31.28
C ASP A 144 43.01 11.14 30.13
N ILE A 145 42.83 12.43 29.83
CA ILE A 145 41.96 12.92 28.74
C ILE A 145 42.52 14.18 28.08
N GLU A 146 42.59 15.30 28.81
CA GLU A 146 42.97 16.62 28.29
C GLU A 146 43.65 17.42 29.39
N CYS A 147 44.91 17.83 29.18
CA CYS A 147 45.74 18.48 30.20
C CYS A 147 46.62 19.57 29.60
N GLU A 148 46.63 20.75 30.24
CA GLU A 148 47.45 21.89 29.85
C GLU A 148 48.60 22.11 30.84
N TYR A 149 49.80 22.38 30.33
CA TYR A 149 51.01 22.64 31.13
C TYR A 149 51.73 23.89 30.63
N ASP A 150 51.96 24.86 31.53
CA ASP A 150 52.81 26.03 31.24
C ASP A 150 54.29 25.67 31.42
N LEU A 151 55.07 25.83 30.36
CA LEU A 151 56.49 25.45 30.29
C LEU A 151 57.36 26.60 29.79
N ALA A 152 58.64 26.60 30.15
CA ALA A 152 59.60 27.56 29.61
C ALA A 152 59.85 27.31 28.11
N PRO A 153 60.10 28.35 27.29
CA PRO A 153 60.39 28.18 25.87
C PRO A 153 61.54 27.20 25.59
N ASP A 154 61.40 26.43 24.51
CA ASP A 154 62.33 25.38 24.06
C ASP A 154 62.51 24.20 25.06
N THR A 155 61.60 24.04 26.02
CA THR A 155 61.57 22.85 26.89
C THR A 155 61.30 21.58 26.07
N VAL A 156 62.15 20.56 26.25
CA VAL A 156 61.94 19.23 25.67
C VAL A 156 61.32 18.29 26.71
N VAL A 157 60.07 17.91 26.48
CA VAL A 157 59.35 16.90 27.29
C VAL A 157 59.36 15.53 26.61
N THR A 158 59.24 14.47 27.39
CA THR A 158 58.98 13.12 26.89
C THR A 158 57.56 12.76 27.27
N VAL A 159 56.76 12.38 26.28
CA VAL A 159 55.42 11.82 26.48
C VAL A 159 55.46 10.31 26.23
N ILE A 160 54.76 9.55 27.08
CA ILE A 160 54.70 8.09 27.01
C ILE A 160 53.24 7.67 27.01
N ALA A 161 52.77 7.08 25.92
CA ALA A 161 51.44 6.52 25.80
C ALA A 161 51.32 5.24 26.64
N GLN A 162 50.25 5.12 27.40
CA GLN A 162 49.93 4.00 28.30
C GLN A 162 48.51 3.50 27.97
N PRO A 163 48.34 2.57 27.02
CA PRO A 163 47.05 1.96 26.74
C PRO A 163 46.55 1.17 27.95
N ASP A 164 45.25 1.27 28.23
CA ASP A 164 44.61 0.53 29.33
C ASP A 164 44.35 -0.95 28.96
N GLU A 165 43.95 -1.76 29.95
CA GLU A 165 43.61 -3.17 29.73
C GLU A 165 42.46 -3.31 28.72
N GLY A 166 42.74 -3.96 27.59
CA GLY A 166 41.79 -4.11 26.48
C GLY A 166 41.90 -3.05 25.37
N ALA A 167 42.92 -2.19 25.38
CA ALA A 167 43.21 -1.24 24.30
C ALA A 167 44.61 -1.43 23.68
N GLU A 168 44.80 -0.91 22.48
CA GLU A 168 46.11 -0.68 21.88
C GLU A 168 46.30 0.79 21.49
N PHE A 169 47.56 1.22 21.42
CA PHE A 169 47.93 2.57 21.01
C PHE A 169 48.04 2.62 19.48
N SER A 170 47.14 3.35 18.81
CA SER A 170 47.07 3.37 17.35
C SER A 170 47.94 4.46 16.71
N GLY A 171 48.30 5.51 17.46
CA GLY A 171 49.38 6.42 17.06
C GLY A 171 49.44 7.75 17.81
N TRP A 172 50.51 8.49 17.55
CA TRP A 172 50.59 9.91 17.89
C TRP A 172 50.10 10.79 16.74
N SER A 173 49.57 11.95 17.06
CA SER A 173 49.25 13.00 16.10
C SER A 173 49.63 14.41 16.60
N GLU A 174 49.60 15.37 15.67
CA GLU A 174 49.95 16.79 15.84
C GLU A 174 51.42 17.04 16.22
N GLY A 175 51.77 17.11 17.51
CA GLY A 175 53.13 17.40 17.99
C GLY A 175 54.12 16.24 17.90
N CYS A 176 53.67 15.05 17.49
CA CYS A 176 54.46 13.81 17.44
C CYS A 176 54.21 13.05 16.13
N THR A 177 55.28 12.46 15.57
CA THR A 177 55.27 11.77 14.25
C THR A 177 55.91 10.38 14.29
N THR A 178 56.11 9.83 15.49
CA THR A 178 56.62 8.47 15.72
C THR A 178 55.46 7.48 15.86
N THR A 179 55.69 6.22 15.54
CA THR A 179 54.77 5.09 15.82
C THR A 179 55.08 4.40 17.15
N GLU A 180 56.16 4.79 17.84
CA GLU A 180 56.56 4.23 19.12
C GLU A 180 55.74 4.82 20.28
N LEU A 181 55.54 4.05 21.36
CA LEU A 181 54.85 4.48 22.60
C LEU A 181 55.52 5.69 23.30
N THR A 182 56.71 6.12 22.89
CA THR A 182 57.45 7.24 23.49
C THR A 182 57.81 8.27 22.43
N CYS A 183 57.47 9.53 22.68
CA CYS A 183 57.80 10.66 21.82
C CYS A 183 58.48 11.78 22.63
N ASN A 184 59.40 12.52 22.00
CA ASN A 184 60.02 13.73 22.58
C ASN A 184 59.51 14.96 21.84
N VAL A 185 58.98 15.93 22.58
CA VAL A 185 58.32 17.13 22.05
C VAL A 185 59.08 18.36 22.53
N THR A 186 59.39 19.28 21.62
CA THR A 186 60.01 20.58 21.95
C THR A 186 58.93 21.64 21.93
N VAL A 187 58.69 22.27 23.09
CA VAL A 187 57.61 23.24 23.27
C VAL A 187 58.13 24.64 22.95
N ASN A 188 57.78 25.16 21.76
CA ASN A 188 58.18 26.48 21.28
C ASN A 188 56.92 27.22 20.80
N GLY A 189 56.22 27.81 21.76
CA GLY A 189 54.84 28.31 21.59
C GLY A 189 53.78 27.27 21.97
N TYR A 190 52.52 27.59 21.68
CA TYR A 190 51.38 26.71 21.93
C TYR A 190 51.52 25.42 21.12
N THR A 191 51.67 24.29 21.82
CA THR A 191 52.02 22.99 21.22
C THR A 191 50.98 21.95 21.63
N ILE A 192 50.34 21.29 20.66
CA ILE A 192 49.37 20.20 20.90
C ILE A 192 50.05 18.86 20.66
N VAL A 193 49.83 17.88 21.54
CA VAL A 193 50.32 16.50 21.42
C VAL A 193 49.17 15.55 21.71
N ARG A 194 48.85 14.67 20.76
CA ARG A 194 47.70 13.77 20.86
C ARG A 194 48.12 12.31 20.76
N ALA A 195 47.67 11.49 21.71
CA ALA A 195 47.72 10.04 21.67
C ALA A 195 46.32 9.49 21.35
N ASP A 196 46.24 8.59 20.37
CA ASP A 196 45.04 7.88 19.99
C ASP A 196 45.13 6.40 20.44
N PHE A 197 44.07 5.92 21.09
CA PHE A 197 43.95 4.57 21.65
C PHE A 197 42.68 3.88 21.14
N GLU A 198 42.81 2.66 20.62
CA GLU A 198 41.71 1.88 20.05
C GLU A 198 41.43 0.63 20.89
N THR A 199 40.16 0.34 21.15
CA THR A 199 39.77 -0.84 21.94
C THR A 199 39.86 -2.13 21.13
N LEU A 200 40.51 -3.14 21.69
CA LEU A 200 40.78 -4.43 21.06
C LEU A 200 39.52 -5.32 21.02
N SER A 201 38.66 -5.10 20.04
CA SER A 201 37.37 -5.80 19.83
C SER A 201 37.48 -7.28 19.39
N GLN A 202 38.54 -8.00 19.77
CA GLN A 202 38.78 -9.40 19.38
C GLN A 202 37.94 -10.44 20.14
N ASN A 203 37.13 -10.00 21.12
CA ASN A 203 36.27 -10.88 21.92
C ASN A 203 34.80 -10.87 21.51
N GLU A 204 34.36 -10.06 20.55
CA GLU A 204 32.97 -10.11 20.04
C GLU A 204 32.83 -11.00 18.80
N VAL A 205 31.66 -11.61 18.66
CA VAL A 205 31.30 -12.52 17.56
C VAL A 205 29.90 -12.23 17.04
N ASP A 206 29.77 -12.09 15.72
CA ASP A 206 28.49 -12.00 15.03
C ASP A 206 27.66 -13.29 15.19
N VAL A 207 26.47 -13.17 15.79
CA VAL A 207 25.38 -14.15 15.68
C VAL A 207 24.34 -13.59 14.72
N ARG A 208 24.04 -14.33 13.66
CA ARG A 208 22.97 -14.02 12.72
C ARG A 208 21.86 -15.05 12.85
N LEU A 209 20.62 -14.60 12.80
CA LEU A 209 19.43 -15.41 13.01
C LEU A 209 18.44 -15.17 11.87
N ASN A 210 18.11 -16.24 11.14
CA ASN A 210 17.16 -16.25 10.03
C ASN A 210 15.86 -16.93 10.46
N VAL A 211 14.80 -16.16 10.70
CA VAL A 211 13.44 -16.70 10.86
C VAL A 211 12.82 -16.89 9.47
N SER A 212 12.30 -18.08 9.17
CA SER A 212 11.64 -18.47 7.90
C SER A 212 10.29 -19.12 8.18
N GLY A 213 9.20 -18.71 7.51
CA GLY A 213 7.83 -19.03 7.94
C GLY A 213 7.36 -18.12 9.09
N ASN A 214 6.11 -18.18 9.53
CA ASN A 214 5.61 -17.24 10.55
C ASN A 214 5.82 -17.79 11.96
N GLY A 215 6.38 -16.94 12.82
CA GLY A 215 6.86 -17.28 14.14
C GLY A 215 7.94 -16.31 14.61
N SER A 216 8.37 -16.52 15.84
CA SER A 216 9.35 -15.70 16.55
C SER A 216 10.39 -16.57 17.25
N VAL A 217 11.55 -15.99 17.54
CA VAL A 217 12.62 -16.61 18.32
C VAL A 217 13.04 -15.65 19.43
N TYR A 218 12.75 -16.02 20.68
CA TYR A 218 13.23 -15.32 21.86
C TYR A 218 14.64 -15.77 22.24
N ILE A 219 15.49 -14.86 22.74
CA ILE A 219 16.89 -15.08 23.05
C ILE A 219 17.13 -14.78 24.54
N GLU A 220 17.10 -15.81 25.39
CA GLU A 220 17.05 -15.69 26.86
C GLU A 220 18.11 -14.73 27.45
N GLN A 221 19.36 -14.82 26.97
CA GLN A 221 20.50 -14.11 27.54
C GLN A 221 20.62 -12.66 27.04
N LEU A 222 19.84 -12.27 26.03
CA LEU A 222 19.78 -10.91 25.51
C LEU A 222 18.46 -10.19 25.87
N ASP A 223 17.44 -10.91 26.33
CA ASP A 223 16.05 -10.42 26.51
C ASP A 223 15.46 -9.82 25.22
N GLU A 224 15.82 -10.44 24.08
CA GLU A 224 15.52 -9.96 22.72
C GLU A 224 14.68 -10.97 21.94
N THR A 225 13.88 -10.50 20.97
CA THR A 225 13.02 -11.37 20.14
C THR A 225 13.20 -11.08 18.64
N CYS A 226 13.64 -12.09 17.90
CA CYS A 226 13.77 -12.04 16.45
C CYS A 226 12.54 -12.58 15.72
N THR A 227 12.16 -11.95 14.61
CA THR A 227 11.03 -12.37 13.74
C THR A 227 11.38 -12.39 12.24
N ASN A 228 12.62 -12.07 11.86
CA ASN A 228 13.08 -12.03 10.48
C ASN A 228 14.59 -12.33 10.40
N TYR A 229 15.38 -11.48 9.73
CA TYR A 229 16.83 -11.44 9.90
C TYR A 229 17.18 -10.56 11.11
N CYS A 230 17.97 -11.08 12.05
CA CYS A 230 18.53 -10.32 13.16
C CYS A 230 20.03 -10.61 13.29
N GLN A 231 20.80 -9.63 13.75
CA GLN A 231 22.24 -9.75 13.96
C GLN A 231 22.62 -9.11 15.30
N TYR A 232 23.40 -9.84 16.10
CA TYR A 232 23.83 -9.45 17.44
C TYR A 232 25.33 -9.72 17.59
N SER A 233 26.09 -8.74 18.11
CA SER A 233 27.44 -8.99 18.63
C SER A 233 27.34 -9.57 20.04
N VAL A 234 28.02 -10.67 20.32
CA VAL A 234 28.09 -11.28 21.66
C VAL A 234 29.51 -11.72 22.01
N GLU A 235 29.85 -11.82 23.30
CA GLU A 235 31.18 -12.24 23.74
C GLU A 235 31.49 -13.69 23.30
N LYS A 236 32.73 -13.93 22.86
CA LYS A 236 33.22 -15.22 22.38
C LYS A 236 33.13 -16.27 23.49
N ASN A 237 32.53 -17.41 23.15
CA ASN A 237 32.15 -18.53 24.02
C ASN A 237 30.92 -18.29 24.92
N THR A 238 30.17 -17.20 24.75
CA THR A 238 28.83 -17.04 25.37
C THR A 238 27.93 -18.20 24.97
N GLN A 239 27.17 -18.73 25.93
CA GLN A 239 26.09 -19.69 25.67
C GLN A 239 24.79 -18.91 25.47
N LEU A 240 24.14 -19.12 24.32
CA LEU A 240 22.83 -18.56 24.01
C LEU A 240 21.79 -19.68 23.90
N THR A 241 20.62 -19.43 24.48
CA THR A 241 19.39 -20.21 24.27
C THR A 241 18.44 -19.41 23.38
N PHE A 242 17.84 -20.12 22.43
CA PHE A 242 16.85 -19.62 21.48
C PHE A 242 15.57 -20.43 21.64
N GLU A 243 14.45 -19.77 21.91
CA GLU A 243 13.12 -20.40 22.03
C GLU A 243 12.23 -19.97 20.87
N SER A 244 11.87 -20.90 19.99
CA SER A 244 10.97 -20.64 18.87
C SER A 244 9.51 -20.75 19.28
N THR A 245 8.69 -19.74 18.97
CA THR A 245 7.23 -19.78 19.10
C THR A 245 6.59 -19.53 17.75
N GLY A 246 5.79 -20.47 17.26
CA GLY A 246 5.02 -20.31 16.02
C GLY A 246 3.93 -19.25 16.17
N ASP A 247 3.66 -18.51 15.10
CA ASP A 247 2.49 -17.61 15.08
C ASP A 247 1.20 -18.43 14.94
N ASN A 248 0.04 -17.86 15.28
CA ASN A 248 -1.22 -18.60 15.29
C ASN A 248 -1.57 -19.19 13.90
N GLY A 249 -1.64 -20.52 13.79
CA GLY A 249 -1.78 -21.24 12.51
C GLY A 249 -0.44 -21.66 11.88
N PHE A 250 0.67 -21.61 12.62
CA PHE A 250 2.00 -22.03 12.18
C PHE A 250 2.70 -22.86 13.27
N ASP A 251 3.20 -24.03 12.87
CA ASP A 251 3.99 -24.92 13.73
C ASP A 251 5.50 -24.68 13.56
N PHE A 252 6.28 -24.98 14.59
CA PHE A 252 7.74 -24.95 14.48
C PHE A 252 8.27 -26.23 13.82
N LEU A 253 8.88 -26.09 12.64
CA LEU A 253 9.35 -27.21 11.82
C LEU A 253 10.77 -27.64 12.21
N SER A 254 11.77 -26.76 12.17
CA SER A 254 13.17 -27.16 12.40
C SER A 254 14.17 -26.02 12.64
N TRP A 255 15.30 -26.36 13.28
CA TRP A 255 16.48 -25.52 13.38
C TRP A 255 17.55 -25.97 12.38
N GLU A 256 18.25 -25.02 11.76
CA GLU A 256 19.48 -25.23 11.00
C GLU A 256 20.66 -24.56 11.73
N ASN A 257 21.83 -25.20 11.68
CA ASN A 257 23.06 -24.78 12.36
C ASN A 257 22.97 -24.65 13.89
N CYS A 258 21.92 -25.18 14.52
CA CYS A 258 21.83 -25.37 15.97
C CYS A 258 21.52 -26.83 16.36
N PRO A 259 22.21 -27.41 17.36
CA PRO A 259 21.92 -28.76 17.88
C PRO A 259 20.71 -28.76 18.81
N ALA A 260 19.52 -28.57 18.25
CA ALA A 260 18.26 -28.48 18.99
C ALA A 260 17.65 -29.86 19.34
N SER A 261 16.68 -29.85 20.25
CA SER A 261 15.89 -31.04 20.65
C SER A 261 14.37 -30.90 20.45
N ALA A 262 13.89 -29.66 20.27
CA ALA A 262 12.50 -29.27 19.98
C ALA A 262 12.52 -27.80 19.53
N ALA A 263 11.49 -27.03 19.90
CA ALA A 263 11.43 -25.57 19.80
C ALA A 263 12.58 -24.82 20.52
N THR A 264 13.30 -25.46 21.44
CA THR A 264 14.46 -24.86 22.13
C THR A 264 15.78 -25.30 21.50
N CYS A 265 16.64 -24.33 21.22
CA CYS A 265 18.00 -24.44 20.71
C CYS A 265 18.98 -23.83 21.72
N THR A 266 20.10 -24.48 22.04
CA THR A 266 21.14 -23.90 22.92
C THR A 266 22.52 -24.17 22.35
N ILE A 267 23.34 -23.13 22.21
CA ILE A 267 24.65 -23.20 21.54
C ILE A 267 25.67 -22.22 22.13
N ASN A 268 26.94 -22.60 22.13
CA ASN A 268 28.05 -21.73 22.53
C ASN A 268 28.63 -21.05 21.29
N ILE A 269 28.69 -19.72 21.30
CA ILE A 269 29.12 -18.91 20.16
C ILE A 269 30.64 -18.79 20.15
N SER A 270 31.34 -19.76 19.56
CA SER A 270 32.80 -19.68 19.44
C SER A 270 33.25 -18.77 18.30
N ASP A 271 32.56 -18.78 17.16
CA ASP A 271 32.95 -18.08 15.93
C ASP A 271 31.68 -17.69 15.14
N VAL A 272 31.81 -16.83 14.12
CA VAL A 272 30.67 -16.19 13.43
C VAL A 272 29.69 -17.25 12.91
N LEU A 273 28.44 -17.16 13.37
CA LEU A 273 27.42 -18.19 13.15
C LEU A 273 26.16 -17.62 12.49
N THR A 274 25.48 -18.43 11.70
CA THR A 274 24.15 -18.12 11.15
C THR A 274 23.22 -19.28 11.43
N ILE A 275 22.28 -19.06 12.35
CA ILE A 275 21.24 -20.01 12.76
C ILE A 275 19.99 -19.72 11.93
N SER A 276 19.28 -20.76 11.47
CA SER A 276 17.96 -20.59 10.84
C SER A 276 16.89 -21.30 11.67
N ALA A 277 15.74 -20.65 11.84
CA ALA A 277 14.52 -21.22 12.42
C ALA A 277 13.46 -21.31 11.32
N PHE A 278 12.91 -22.50 11.11
CA PHE A 278 11.88 -22.76 10.11
C PHE A 278 10.55 -23.07 10.79
N PHE A 279 9.49 -22.42 10.31
CA PHE A 279 8.10 -22.63 10.69
C PHE A 279 7.30 -23.00 9.43
N GLU A 280 6.32 -23.88 9.58
CA GLU A 280 5.39 -24.27 8.51
C GLU A 280 3.95 -23.95 8.91
N GLU A 281 3.04 -23.87 7.95
CA GLU A 281 1.62 -23.64 8.25
C GLU A 281 1.03 -24.88 8.93
N GLU A 282 0.28 -24.68 10.01
CA GLU A 282 -0.50 -25.75 10.64
C GLU A 282 -1.37 -26.42 9.55
N PRO A 283 -1.34 -27.75 9.40
CA PRO A 283 -2.17 -28.43 8.42
C PRO A 283 -3.63 -28.08 8.66
N ILE A 284 -4.27 -27.39 7.71
CA ILE A 284 -5.70 -27.05 7.79
C ILE A 284 -6.49 -28.36 7.73
N GLU A 285 -6.82 -28.90 8.90
CA GLU A 285 -7.72 -30.04 9.07
C GLU A 285 -8.97 -29.81 8.21
N PRO A 286 -9.30 -30.73 7.28
CA PRO A 286 -10.22 -30.44 6.19
C PRO A 286 -11.59 -30.04 6.72
N THR A 287 -11.85 -28.73 6.69
CA THR A 287 -13.04 -28.09 7.25
C THR A 287 -14.28 -28.80 6.74
N THR A 288 -15.10 -29.33 7.64
CA THR A 288 -16.22 -30.21 7.25
C THR A 288 -17.16 -29.49 6.31
N ASN A 289 -17.38 -30.05 5.12
CA ASN A 289 -18.18 -29.41 4.07
C ASN A 289 -19.65 -29.30 4.51
N THR A 290 -20.00 -28.13 5.02
CA THR A 290 -21.24 -27.89 5.78
C THR A 290 -21.79 -26.50 5.50
N ILE A 291 -23.09 -26.36 5.73
CA ILE A 291 -23.79 -25.09 5.93
C ILE A 291 -24.63 -25.18 7.20
N ILE A 292 -24.88 -24.05 7.87
CA ILE A 292 -25.76 -23.99 9.04
C ILE A 292 -26.90 -23.02 8.76
N ILE A 293 -28.12 -23.54 8.72
CA ILE A 293 -29.34 -22.78 8.43
C ILE A 293 -30.02 -22.45 9.76
N LYS A 294 -30.12 -21.17 10.10
CA LYS A 294 -30.48 -20.67 11.43
C LYS A 294 -31.80 -19.88 11.36
N GLU A 295 -32.75 -20.20 12.22
CA GLU A 295 -34.05 -19.49 12.34
C GLU A 295 -33.86 -18.17 13.12
N PRO A 296 -34.06 -16.98 12.52
CA PRO A 296 -33.59 -15.74 13.14
C PRO A 296 -34.69 -14.77 13.57
N ILE A 297 -35.98 -15.14 13.49
CA ILE A 297 -37.11 -14.25 13.76
C ILE A 297 -38.17 -14.83 14.73
N ASN A 298 -37.83 -15.89 15.46
CA ASN A 298 -38.73 -16.60 16.39
C ASN A 298 -40.02 -17.07 15.68
N LYS A 299 -39.85 -17.89 14.63
CA LYS A 299 -40.94 -18.43 13.81
C LYS A 299 -40.71 -19.91 13.47
N GLN A 300 -41.55 -20.80 14.00
CA GLN A 300 -41.56 -22.22 13.60
C GLN A 300 -41.97 -22.34 12.13
N ARG A 301 -41.28 -23.22 11.38
CA ARG A 301 -41.51 -23.43 9.94
C ARG A 301 -41.58 -24.93 9.64
N THR A 302 -42.34 -25.28 8.61
CA THR A 302 -42.42 -26.66 8.09
C THR A 302 -42.31 -26.66 6.58
N ASN A 303 -41.76 -27.74 6.01
CA ASN A 303 -41.52 -27.90 4.58
C ASN A 303 -40.76 -26.73 3.92
N LEU A 304 -39.80 -26.14 4.64
CA LEU A 304 -39.03 -24.97 4.21
C LEU A 304 -38.16 -25.31 2.98
N PRO A 305 -38.42 -24.71 1.80
CA PRO A 305 -37.58 -24.93 0.63
C PRO A 305 -36.24 -24.20 0.76
N ILE A 306 -35.14 -24.89 0.48
CA ILE A 306 -33.79 -24.33 0.47
C ILE A 306 -33.17 -24.53 -0.91
N GLN A 307 -32.78 -23.44 -1.55
CA GLN A 307 -31.89 -23.45 -2.70
C GLN A 307 -30.64 -22.62 -2.37
N ILE A 308 -29.47 -23.20 -2.61
CA ILE A 308 -28.18 -22.50 -2.57
C ILE A 308 -27.34 -22.93 -3.78
N ALA A 309 -26.23 -22.25 -4.01
CA ALA A 309 -25.14 -22.79 -4.81
C ALA A 309 -23.84 -22.83 -3.98
N ARG A 310 -22.84 -23.57 -4.44
CA ARG A 310 -21.60 -23.76 -3.68
C ARG A 310 -20.42 -24.08 -4.61
N PRO A 311 -19.24 -23.44 -4.43
CA PRO A 311 -17.98 -23.92 -4.96
C PRO A 311 -17.44 -25.07 -4.11
N PHE A 312 -16.72 -26.00 -4.72
CA PHE A 312 -16.20 -27.19 -4.04
C PHE A 312 -14.67 -27.28 -4.14
N ILE A 313 -14.05 -27.98 -3.18
CA ILE A 313 -12.62 -28.30 -3.22
C ILE A 313 -12.38 -29.35 -4.31
N LYS A 314 -11.33 -29.16 -5.11
CA LYS A 314 -10.97 -30.08 -6.20
C LYS A 314 -10.73 -31.50 -5.67
N GLY A 315 -11.30 -32.49 -6.34
CA GLY A 315 -11.22 -33.91 -5.96
C GLY A 315 -12.19 -34.35 -4.84
N GLU A 316 -12.80 -33.43 -4.08
CA GLU A 316 -13.67 -33.79 -2.94
C GLU A 316 -14.99 -34.44 -3.38
N ILE A 317 -15.65 -33.85 -4.37
CA ILE A 317 -16.94 -34.28 -4.91
C ILE A 317 -16.73 -34.82 -6.32
N ALA A 318 -16.29 -36.06 -6.45
CA ALA A 318 -16.02 -36.70 -7.74
C ALA A 318 -17.28 -36.78 -8.64
N ASP A 319 -18.40 -37.24 -8.08
CA ASP A 319 -19.60 -37.63 -8.81
C ASP A 319 -20.67 -36.53 -8.76
N SER A 320 -21.34 -36.37 -7.62
CA SER A 320 -22.39 -35.39 -7.37
C SER A 320 -22.46 -35.06 -5.87
N PRO A 321 -22.67 -33.79 -5.49
CA PRO A 321 -22.96 -33.45 -4.10
C PRO A 321 -24.39 -33.89 -3.72
N THR A 322 -24.56 -34.35 -2.49
CA THR A 322 -25.88 -34.54 -1.85
C THR A 322 -25.88 -34.00 -0.41
N ILE A 323 -27.07 -33.87 0.17
CA ILE A 323 -27.27 -33.26 1.50
C ILE A 323 -27.54 -34.33 2.56
N ARG A 324 -26.80 -34.25 3.68
CA ARG A 324 -27.06 -35.03 4.90
C ARG A 324 -27.36 -34.14 6.10
N ILE A 325 -28.58 -34.27 6.64
CA ILE A 325 -29.01 -33.61 7.89
C ILE A 325 -29.13 -34.69 8.97
N ASN A 326 -28.56 -34.43 10.15
CA ASN A 326 -28.49 -35.41 11.26
C ASN A 326 -27.92 -36.79 10.84
N GLY A 327 -26.98 -36.79 9.89
CA GLY A 327 -26.34 -37.99 9.34
C GLY A 327 -27.19 -38.81 8.37
N GLN A 328 -28.43 -38.39 8.04
CA GLN A 328 -29.31 -39.06 7.08
C GLN A 328 -29.32 -38.30 5.75
N ASN A 329 -29.32 -38.99 4.60
CA ASN A 329 -29.62 -38.37 3.30
C ASN A 329 -31.04 -37.77 3.37
N VAL A 330 -31.19 -36.51 2.94
CA VAL A 330 -32.51 -35.91 2.67
C VAL A 330 -32.77 -35.90 1.16
N SER A 331 -34.03 -35.77 0.75
CA SER A 331 -34.35 -35.64 -0.67
C SER A 331 -33.84 -34.28 -1.17
N ALA A 332 -32.76 -34.34 -1.93
CA ALA A 332 -32.02 -33.21 -2.45
C ALA A 332 -31.66 -33.46 -3.91
N GLN A 333 -31.51 -32.39 -4.68
CA GLN A 333 -30.99 -32.43 -6.03
C GLN A 333 -29.73 -31.57 -6.15
N ALA A 334 -28.85 -31.94 -7.08
CA ALA A 334 -27.71 -31.13 -7.48
C ALA A 334 -27.74 -30.88 -8.98
N THR A 335 -27.78 -29.60 -9.37
CA THR A 335 -27.53 -29.19 -10.75
C THR A 335 -26.07 -28.74 -10.84
N VAL A 336 -25.18 -29.65 -11.25
CA VAL A 336 -23.77 -29.33 -11.49
C VAL A 336 -23.67 -28.30 -12.61
N LYS A 337 -22.97 -27.19 -12.35
CA LYS A 337 -22.75 -26.08 -13.29
C LYS A 337 -21.31 -26.04 -13.80
N GLN A 338 -20.35 -26.49 -13.00
CA GLN A 338 -18.95 -26.61 -13.40
C GLN A 338 -18.28 -27.88 -12.87
N ARG A 339 -17.31 -28.40 -13.60
CA ARG A 339 -16.34 -29.41 -13.13
C ARG A 339 -14.90 -28.90 -13.23
N TYR A 340 -14.01 -29.49 -12.43
CA TYR A 340 -12.57 -29.37 -12.58
C TYR A 340 -12.05 -30.29 -13.70
N ASP A 341 -10.78 -30.10 -14.07
CA ASP A 341 -10.03 -30.88 -15.06
C ASP A 341 -9.84 -32.36 -14.70
N ASP A 342 -9.91 -32.72 -13.42
CA ASP A 342 -9.93 -34.12 -12.94
C ASP A 342 -11.34 -34.75 -13.00
N GLY A 343 -12.35 -33.97 -13.40
CA GLY A 343 -13.74 -34.36 -13.48
C GLY A 343 -14.55 -34.15 -12.19
N SER A 344 -13.95 -33.75 -11.06
CA SER A 344 -14.72 -33.48 -9.84
C SER A 344 -15.64 -32.25 -10.03
N VAL A 345 -16.72 -32.18 -9.29
CA VAL A 345 -17.60 -31.01 -9.26
C VAL A 345 -16.82 -29.80 -8.73
N LYS A 346 -16.90 -28.68 -9.45
CA LYS A 346 -16.36 -27.38 -9.05
C LYS A 346 -17.46 -26.47 -8.52
N HIS A 347 -18.61 -26.43 -9.17
CA HIS A 347 -19.75 -25.61 -8.77
C HIS A 347 -21.07 -26.33 -9.06
N ALA A 348 -22.01 -26.29 -8.11
CA ALA A 348 -23.36 -26.82 -8.29
C ALA A 348 -24.40 -25.98 -7.55
N ILE A 349 -25.63 -25.97 -8.08
CA ILE A 349 -26.82 -25.50 -7.36
C ILE A 349 -27.44 -26.70 -6.65
N LEU A 350 -27.77 -26.54 -5.37
CA LEU A 350 -28.36 -27.56 -4.51
C LEU A 350 -29.78 -27.13 -4.16
N SER A 351 -30.76 -28.03 -4.27
CA SER A 351 -32.16 -27.77 -3.88
C SER A 351 -32.70 -28.90 -3.03
N PHE A 352 -33.24 -28.58 -1.85
CA PHE A 352 -33.79 -29.54 -0.89
C PHE A 352 -34.91 -28.89 -0.06
N VAL A 353 -35.63 -29.70 0.72
CA VAL A 353 -36.71 -29.21 1.61
C VAL A 353 -36.42 -29.68 3.04
N ILE A 354 -36.43 -28.74 4.00
CA ILE A 354 -36.30 -29.03 5.43
C ILE A 354 -37.70 -29.30 6.01
N GLY A 355 -37.90 -30.48 6.60
CA GLY A 355 -39.21 -30.92 7.13
C GLY A 355 -39.78 -30.01 8.21
N SER A 356 -38.97 -29.61 9.20
CA SER A 356 -39.27 -28.50 10.11
C SER A 356 -38.01 -27.78 10.58
N LEU A 357 -38.18 -26.52 10.96
CA LEU A 357 -37.17 -25.67 11.60
C LEU A 357 -37.89 -24.96 12.76
N GLU A 358 -37.39 -25.15 13.98
CA GLU A 358 -38.04 -24.67 15.20
C GLU A 358 -37.54 -23.26 15.60
N GLU A 359 -38.32 -22.54 16.40
CA GLU A 359 -38.04 -21.14 16.77
C GLU A 359 -36.65 -20.98 17.42
N ASN A 360 -35.82 -20.10 16.84
CA ASN A 360 -34.43 -19.86 17.27
C ASN A 360 -33.51 -21.10 17.25
N THR A 361 -33.83 -22.11 16.43
CA THR A 361 -32.95 -23.29 16.24
C THR A 361 -32.17 -23.23 14.93
N ASP A 362 -31.17 -24.10 14.81
CA ASP A 362 -30.34 -24.26 13.63
C ASP A 362 -30.30 -25.71 13.12
N VAL A 363 -30.02 -25.85 11.82
CA VAL A 363 -29.91 -27.12 11.12
C VAL A 363 -28.59 -27.14 10.34
N THR A 364 -27.66 -28.00 10.76
CA THR A 364 -26.43 -28.29 10.03
C THR A 364 -26.71 -29.27 8.91
N ALA A 365 -26.51 -28.83 7.67
CA ALA A 365 -26.55 -29.65 6.47
C ALA A 365 -25.12 -29.94 6.01
N ASN A 366 -24.74 -31.21 6.04
CA ASN A 366 -23.46 -31.70 5.52
C ASN A 366 -23.60 -31.94 4.02
N ILE A 367 -22.58 -31.63 3.25
CA ILE A 367 -22.56 -31.79 1.80
C ILE A 367 -21.47 -32.80 1.47
N VAL A 368 -21.84 -33.87 0.77
CA VAL A 368 -20.97 -35.05 0.59
C VAL A 368 -21.08 -35.61 -0.82
N ASN A 369 -20.03 -36.32 -1.29
CA ASN A 369 -20.09 -37.05 -2.55
C ASN A 369 -21.06 -38.23 -2.46
N ASP A 370 -21.93 -38.36 -3.45
CA ASP A 370 -22.81 -39.52 -3.65
C ASP A 370 -23.06 -39.71 -5.16
N SER A 371 -23.64 -40.84 -5.55
CA SER A 371 -23.97 -41.09 -6.96
C SER A 371 -25.06 -40.12 -7.46
N PRO A 372 -24.99 -39.60 -8.70
CA PRO A 372 -26.04 -38.74 -9.23
C PRO A 372 -27.37 -39.50 -9.33
N GLU A 373 -28.41 -38.99 -8.68
CA GLU A 373 -29.76 -39.57 -8.79
C GLU A 373 -30.29 -39.44 -10.22
N SER A 374 -30.81 -40.54 -10.78
CA SER A 374 -31.48 -40.52 -12.08
C SER A 374 -32.97 -40.25 -11.89
N PHE A 375 -33.46 -39.16 -12.48
CA PHE A 375 -34.84 -38.69 -12.33
C PHE A 375 -35.44 -38.25 -13.67
N THR A 376 -36.77 -38.17 -13.72
CA THR A 376 -37.49 -37.50 -14.80
C THR A 376 -37.80 -36.06 -14.40
N PRO A 377 -37.35 -35.05 -15.18
CA PRO A 377 -37.72 -33.65 -14.98
C PRO A 377 -39.24 -33.41 -14.92
N PHE A 378 -39.65 -32.34 -14.24
CA PHE A 378 -41.06 -31.97 -14.18
C PHE A 378 -41.52 -31.38 -15.52
N SER A 379 -42.54 -31.99 -16.14
CA SER A 379 -42.92 -31.66 -17.51
C SER A 379 -43.78 -30.40 -17.59
N LYS A 380 -43.69 -29.69 -18.73
CA LYS A 380 -44.52 -28.53 -19.06
C LYS A 380 -46.03 -28.80 -18.87
N SER A 381 -46.51 -29.99 -19.21
CA SER A 381 -47.93 -30.38 -19.03
C SER A 381 -48.34 -30.54 -17.57
N GLN A 382 -47.40 -30.83 -16.66
CA GLN A 382 -47.67 -30.85 -15.22
C GLN A 382 -47.71 -29.43 -14.65
N LEU A 383 -46.76 -28.56 -15.01
CA LEU A 383 -46.74 -27.14 -14.62
C LEU A 383 -48.01 -26.38 -15.07
N LEU A 384 -48.52 -26.71 -16.25
CA LEU A 384 -49.72 -26.10 -16.83
C LEU A 384 -51.04 -26.73 -16.35
N ALA A 385 -51.02 -27.80 -15.54
CA ALA A 385 -52.24 -28.46 -15.08
C ALA A 385 -53.11 -27.53 -14.21
N ASP A 386 -54.44 -27.66 -14.34
CA ASP A 386 -55.42 -26.75 -13.73
C ASP A 386 -55.30 -26.68 -12.19
N GLY A 387 -54.95 -27.81 -11.56
CA GLY A 387 -54.79 -27.93 -10.10
C GLY A 387 -53.45 -27.39 -9.54
N VAL A 388 -52.56 -26.87 -10.37
CA VAL A 388 -51.24 -26.36 -9.94
C VAL A 388 -51.25 -24.84 -9.65
N GLY A 389 -52.25 -24.10 -10.14
CA GLY A 389 -52.43 -22.66 -9.84
C GLY A 389 -51.30 -21.72 -10.32
N PHE A 390 -50.20 -22.26 -10.86
CA PHE A 390 -49.04 -21.49 -11.33
C PHE A 390 -49.41 -20.48 -12.41
N ASP A 391 -49.22 -19.20 -12.11
CA ASP A 391 -49.08 -18.11 -13.08
C ASP A 391 -48.39 -16.92 -12.38
N ALA A 392 -47.83 -16.02 -13.17
CA ALA A 392 -47.34 -14.74 -12.69
C ALA A 392 -47.54 -13.71 -13.80
N ARG A 393 -48.00 -12.51 -13.46
CA ARG A 393 -48.40 -11.50 -14.44
C ARG A 393 -47.78 -10.15 -14.14
N PHE A 394 -47.17 -9.56 -15.17
CA PHE A 394 -47.04 -8.12 -15.24
C PHE A 394 -48.31 -7.55 -15.86
N THR A 395 -48.77 -6.42 -15.35
CA THR A 395 -49.74 -5.55 -16.02
C THR A 395 -49.14 -4.15 -16.04
N TYR A 396 -48.75 -3.69 -17.23
CA TYR A 396 -48.17 -2.37 -17.48
C TYR A 396 -49.25 -1.42 -18.02
N ASN A 397 -49.14 -0.12 -17.72
CA ASN A 397 -50.04 0.92 -18.23
C ASN A 397 -49.23 2.07 -18.86
N PHE A 398 -49.40 2.30 -20.17
CA PHE A 398 -48.78 3.38 -20.91
C PHE A 398 -49.86 4.38 -21.34
N ASP A 399 -49.97 5.54 -20.66
CA ASP A 399 -50.98 6.60 -20.91
C ASP A 399 -52.43 6.06 -21.08
N GLY A 400 -52.83 5.13 -20.21
CA GLY A 400 -54.15 4.51 -20.22
C GLY A 400 -54.28 3.25 -21.11
N VAL A 401 -53.21 2.82 -21.79
CA VAL A 401 -53.17 1.58 -22.56
C VAL A 401 -52.56 0.46 -21.72
N GLU A 402 -53.38 -0.53 -21.37
CA GLU A 402 -52.97 -1.68 -20.55
C GLU A 402 -52.33 -2.80 -21.39
N HIS A 403 -51.16 -3.29 -20.95
CA HIS A 403 -50.47 -4.46 -21.50
C HIS A 403 -50.23 -5.50 -20.40
N THR A 404 -50.98 -6.60 -20.42
CA THR A 404 -50.83 -7.73 -19.48
C THR A 404 -50.06 -8.90 -20.11
N ILE A 405 -48.98 -9.33 -19.45
CA ILE A 405 -48.05 -10.38 -19.90
C ILE A 405 -47.94 -11.45 -18.81
N SER A 406 -48.02 -12.73 -19.19
CA SER A 406 -48.15 -13.88 -18.27
C SER A 406 -47.04 -14.93 -18.45
N ALA A 407 -46.49 -15.39 -17.33
CA ALA A 407 -45.55 -16.51 -17.23
C ALA A 407 -46.16 -17.83 -17.74
N ARG A 408 -47.42 -18.12 -17.38
CA ARG A 408 -48.17 -19.27 -17.91
C ARG A 408 -48.31 -19.19 -19.44
N SER A 409 -48.53 -18.00 -20.00
CA SER A 409 -48.64 -17.79 -21.45
C SER A 409 -47.32 -18.00 -22.18
N LEU A 410 -46.20 -17.46 -21.67
CA LEU A 410 -44.85 -17.72 -22.22
C LEU A 410 -44.51 -19.22 -22.20
N LEU A 411 -44.77 -19.91 -21.07
CA LEU A 411 -44.59 -21.35 -20.95
C LEU A 411 -45.46 -22.12 -21.96
N THR A 412 -46.73 -21.74 -22.09
CA THR A 412 -47.69 -22.35 -23.03
C THR A 412 -47.22 -22.24 -24.47
N ASN A 413 -46.63 -21.11 -24.87
CA ASN A 413 -46.15 -20.87 -26.23
C ASN A 413 -44.68 -21.26 -26.47
N ASN A 414 -44.01 -21.88 -25.50
CA ASN A 414 -42.62 -22.37 -25.54
C ASN A 414 -41.52 -21.29 -25.50
N HIS A 415 -41.84 -20.09 -25.02
CA HIS A 415 -40.84 -19.04 -24.77
C HIS A 415 -40.16 -19.25 -23.41
N TYR A 416 -39.43 -20.36 -23.26
CA TYR A 416 -38.71 -20.70 -22.04
C TYR A 416 -37.47 -21.57 -22.26
N THR A 417 -36.52 -21.48 -21.33
CA THR A 417 -35.43 -22.47 -21.15
C THR A 417 -35.43 -23.03 -19.73
N LEU A 418 -34.73 -24.13 -19.50
CA LEU A 418 -34.55 -24.74 -18.19
C LEU A 418 -33.21 -24.29 -17.58
N TRP A 419 -33.25 -23.77 -16.35
CA TRP A 419 -32.07 -23.46 -15.56
C TRP A 419 -31.72 -24.57 -14.57
N GLN A 420 -32.75 -25.25 -14.04
CA GLN A 420 -32.66 -26.48 -13.24
C GLN A 420 -33.87 -27.34 -13.58
N ASP A 421 -33.69 -28.65 -13.74
CA ASP A 421 -34.71 -29.58 -14.23
C ASP A 421 -34.86 -30.81 -13.33
N GLY A 422 -34.63 -30.64 -12.03
CA GLY A 422 -34.55 -31.72 -11.05
C GLY A 422 -35.89 -32.20 -10.43
N PRO A 423 -35.82 -33.23 -9.57
CA PRO A 423 -36.98 -33.89 -8.98
C PRO A 423 -37.56 -33.17 -7.75
N VAL A 424 -36.79 -32.28 -7.11
CA VAL A 424 -37.22 -31.46 -5.97
C VAL A 424 -37.73 -30.11 -6.45
N ALA A 425 -36.94 -29.44 -7.30
CA ALA A 425 -37.21 -28.12 -7.83
C ALA A 425 -36.91 -28.04 -9.35
N THR A 426 -37.74 -27.30 -10.08
CA THR A 426 -37.50 -26.98 -11.50
C THR A 426 -37.50 -25.47 -11.68
N THR A 427 -36.40 -24.91 -12.19
CA THR A 427 -36.27 -23.48 -12.49
C THR A 427 -36.41 -23.23 -13.98
N LEU A 428 -37.39 -22.41 -14.35
CA LEU A 428 -37.71 -21.98 -15.71
C LEU A 428 -37.23 -20.55 -15.92
N LEU A 429 -36.65 -20.26 -17.07
CA LEU A 429 -36.36 -18.89 -17.52
C LEU A 429 -37.34 -18.56 -18.65
N LEU A 430 -38.34 -17.72 -18.37
CA LEU A 430 -39.44 -17.40 -19.27
C LEU A 430 -39.21 -16.03 -19.90
N ALA A 431 -38.92 -16.00 -21.20
CA ALA A 431 -38.57 -14.79 -21.94
C ALA A 431 -38.79 -14.97 -23.43
N ASP A 432 -39.25 -13.92 -24.13
CA ASP A 432 -39.28 -13.91 -25.59
C ASP A 432 -38.00 -13.30 -26.15
N HIS A 433 -37.07 -14.14 -26.58
CA HIS A 433 -35.88 -13.74 -27.34
C HIS A 433 -36.00 -14.07 -28.84
N SER A 434 -37.23 -14.27 -29.34
CA SER A 434 -37.47 -14.41 -30.79
C SER A 434 -37.34 -13.08 -31.52
N THR A 435 -37.10 -13.14 -32.83
CA THR A 435 -37.09 -11.96 -33.71
C THR A 435 -38.47 -11.33 -33.90
N GLN A 436 -39.55 -12.07 -33.60
CA GLN A 436 -40.93 -11.57 -33.65
C GLN A 436 -41.29 -10.69 -32.44
N ARG A 437 -40.60 -10.86 -31.30
CA ARG A 437 -40.76 -10.02 -30.10
C ARG A 437 -42.24 -9.85 -29.71
N ASN A 438 -42.98 -10.96 -29.68
CA ASN A 438 -44.43 -10.97 -29.52
C ASN A 438 -44.86 -10.48 -28.14
N TYR A 439 -44.03 -10.74 -27.12
CA TYR A 439 -44.27 -10.38 -25.72
C TYR A 439 -43.58 -9.08 -25.26
N ASP A 440 -42.78 -8.46 -26.13
CA ASP A 440 -42.22 -7.13 -25.88
C ASP A 440 -43.33 -6.07 -26.09
N ILE A 441 -43.25 -5.00 -25.30
CA ILE A 441 -44.30 -3.98 -25.09
C ILE A 441 -43.69 -2.57 -24.95
N GLY A 442 -44.51 -1.53 -25.10
CA GLY A 442 -44.10 -0.14 -24.99
C GLY A 442 -45.23 0.81 -25.39
N SER A 443 -44.97 2.11 -25.36
CA SER A 443 -45.92 3.15 -25.79
C SER A 443 -46.09 3.25 -27.33
N ASP A 444 -45.29 2.51 -28.10
CA ASP A 444 -45.20 2.64 -29.56
C ASP A 444 -44.89 1.30 -30.28
N GLU A 445 -44.55 1.39 -31.57
CA GLU A 445 -44.23 0.25 -32.44
C GLU A 445 -42.87 -0.41 -32.17
N TYR A 446 -41.93 0.26 -31.50
CA TYR A 446 -40.62 -0.31 -31.15
C TYR A 446 -40.71 -1.27 -29.98
N LYS A 447 -41.68 -1.09 -29.08
CA LYS A 447 -41.95 -1.99 -27.95
C LYS A 447 -40.71 -2.24 -27.09
N SER A 448 -40.11 -1.18 -26.55
CA SER A 448 -38.76 -1.25 -25.97
C SER A 448 -38.63 -2.08 -24.69
N ILE A 449 -39.74 -2.33 -23.98
CA ILE A 449 -39.75 -3.07 -22.71
C ILE A 449 -39.96 -4.56 -22.96
N ARG A 450 -39.04 -5.38 -22.42
CA ARG A 450 -39.13 -6.85 -22.38
C ARG A 450 -39.41 -7.33 -20.96
N PRO A 451 -40.55 -7.99 -20.70
CA PRO A 451 -40.81 -8.68 -19.44
C PRO A 451 -40.25 -10.12 -19.46
N LEU A 452 -39.63 -10.55 -18.35
CA LEU A 452 -39.14 -11.91 -18.14
C LEU A 452 -39.57 -12.40 -16.75
N PHE A 453 -39.66 -13.73 -16.58
CA PHE A 453 -39.92 -14.36 -15.29
C PHE A 453 -38.93 -15.51 -15.06
N TYR A 454 -38.22 -15.51 -13.93
CA TYR A 454 -37.46 -16.69 -13.50
C TYR A 454 -38.25 -17.38 -12.38
N VAL A 455 -38.71 -18.59 -12.65
CA VAL A 455 -39.70 -19.30 -11.81
C VAL A 455 -39.08 -20.57 -11.27
N THR A 456 -38.98 -20.74 -9.95
CA THR A 456 -38.60 -22.01 -9.32
C THR A 456 -39.82 -22.66 -8.70
N TYR A 457 -40.21 -23.82 -9.25
CA TYR A 457 -41.36 -24.61 -8.79
C TYR A 457 -40.90 -25.79 -7.92
N TRP A 458 -41.47 -25.91 -6.72
CA TRP A 458 -41.14 -26.92 -5.71
C TRP A 458 -42.13 -28.07 -5.72
N LYS A 459 -41.70 -29.21 -6.27
CA LYS A 459 -42.57 -30.33 -6.67
C LYS A 459 -43.29 -31.01 -5.51
N SER A 460 -42.66 -31.10 -4.34
CA SER A 460 -43.24 -31.68 -3.13
C SER A 460 -44.23 -30.76 -2.42
N LEU A 461 -44.15 -29.46 -2.68
CA LEU A 461 -45.00 -28.44 -2.05
C LEU A 461 -46.24 -28.13 -2.91
N GLY A 462 -46.07 -28.12 -4.23
CA GLY A 462 -47.06 -27.55 -5.17
C GLY A 462 -46.91 -26.03 -5.35
N GLU A 463 -45.86 -25.46 -4.74
CA GLU A 463 -45.65 -24.02 -4.57
C GLU A 463 -44.45 -23.53 -5.40
N TYR A 464 -44.34 -22.22 -5.59
CA TYR A 464 -43.28 -21.64 -6.42
C TYR A 464 -42.86 -20.24 -5.98
N SER A 465 -41.65 -19.86 -6.37
CA SER A 465 -41.16 -18.48 -6.35
C SER A 465 -40.99 -17.94 -7.77
N VAL A 466 -41.12 -16.62 -7.90
CA VAL A 466 -41.01 -15.88 -9.16
C VAL A 466 -40.17 -14.64 -8.95
N ARG A 467 -39.05 -14.56 -9.67
CA ARG A 467 -38.36 -13.30 -9.93
C ARG A 467 -38.93 -12.68 -11.20
N PHE A 468 -39.66 -11.58 -11.03
CA PHE A 468 -40.09 -10.69 -12.10
C PHE A 468 -38.88 -9.85 -12.54
N VAL A 469 -38.66 -9.74 -13.85
CA VAL A 469 -37.64 -8.86 -14.45
C VAL A 469 -38.27 -8.03 -15.56
N SER A 470 -37.97 -6.74 -15.59
CA SER A 470 -38.28 -5.85 -16.71
C SER A 470 -36.96 -5.31 -17.28
N GLU A 471 -36.79 -5.34 -18.60
CA GLU A 471 -35.59 -4.87 -19.29
C GLU A 471 -35.92 -3.84 -20.38
N ASN A 472 -35.13 -2.77 -20.48
CA ASN A 472 -35.13 -1.83 -21.59
C ASN A 472 -33.75 -1.80 -22.27
N ILE A 473 -33.32 -2.95 -22.81
CA ILE A 473 -31.89 -3.20 -23.13
C ILE A 473 -31.62 -3.74 -24.53
N ASN A 474 -32.64 -3.86 -25.39
CA ASN A 474 -32.49 -4.42 -26.73
C ASN A 474 -31.80 -3.41 -27.68
N THR A 475 -30.67 -3.81 -28.29
CA THR A 475 -29.86 -2.97 -29.20
C THR A 475 -30.64 -2.35 -30.36
N THR A 476 -31.72 -2.97 -30.83
CA THR A 476 -32.49 -2.46 -31.98
C THR A 476 -33.56 -1.45 -31.61
N THR A 477 -33.89 -1.27 -30.32
CA THR A 477 -35.06 -0.49 -29.86
C THR A 477 -34.83 0.31 -28.57
N LEU A 478 -33.61 0.81 -28.33
CA LEU A 478 -33.30 1.61 -27.14
C LEU A 478 -33.95 3.01 -27.17
N GLN A 479 -34.76 3.30 -26.16
CA GLN A 479 -35.33 4.62 -25.83
C GLN A 479 -35.90 4.56 -24.40
N ASP A 480 -36.10 5.68 -23.72
CA ASP A 480 -36.74 5.69 -22.41
C ASP A 480 -38.26 5.45 -22.54
N GLN A 481 -38.89 4.94 -21.48
CA GLN A 481 -40.32 4.58 -21.47
C GLN A 481 -40.95 4.90 -20.12
N LEU A 482 -42.09 5.59 -20.09
CA LEU A 482 -42.86 5.90 -18.87
C LEU A 482 -44.10 5.00 -18.78
N TYR A 483 -44.29 4.35 -17.63
CA TYR A 483 -45.47 3.51 -17.36
C TYR A 483 -45.76 3.31 -15.86
N ASP A 484 -46.99 2.90 -15.54
CA ASP A 484 -47.32 2.26 -14.26
C ASP A 484 -47.20 0.73 -14.39
N VAL A 485 -46.92 0.02 -13.29
CA VAL A 485 -46.85 -1.45 -13.28
C VAL A 485 -47.48 -2.06 -12.03
N THR A 486 -48.21 -3.15 -12.22
CA THR A 486 -48.67 -4.06 -11.16
C THR A 486 -48.19 -5.47 -11.41
N LEU A 487 -47.81 -6.19 -10.34
CA LEU A 487 -47.33 -7.57 -10.38
C LEU A 487 -48.30 -8.46 -9.60
N HIS A 488 -48.71 -9.57 -10.22
CA HIS A 488 -49.68 -10.50 -9.65
C HIS A 488 -49.16 -11.94 -9.65
N LEU A 489 -49.44 -12.70 -8.59
CA LEU A 489 -49.20 -14.14 -8.49
C LEU A 489 -50.48 -14.97 -8.60
N GLY A 490 -50.33 -16.18 -9.13
CA GLY A 490 -51.37 -17.20 -9.19
C GLY A 490 -52.45 -16.95 -10.23
N THR A 491 -53.22 -17.99 -10.53
CA THR A 491 -54.42 -17.91 -11.39
C THR A 491 -55.51 -17.01 -10.80
N GLU A 492 -55.51 -16.79 -9.48
CA GLU A 492 -56.43 -15.86 -8.78
C GLU A 492 -55.99 -14.39 -8.85
N GLN A 493 -54.75 -14.11 -9.29
CA GLN A 493 -54.17 -12.77 -9.42
C GLN A 493 -54.09 -12.00 -8.09
N ALA A 494 -53.39 -12.57 -7.10
CA ALA A 494 -53.03 -11.86 -5.88
C ALA A 494 -52.00 -10.76 -6.21
N LEU A 495 -52.34 -9.49 -5.99
CA LEU A 495 -51.44 -8.35 -6.16
C LEU A 495 -50.31 -8.42 -5.12
N VAL A 496 -49.06 -8.48 -5.59
CA VAL A 496 -47.86 -8.52 -4.74
C VAL A 496 -47.01 -7.24 -4.82
N TYR A 497 -47.18 -6.43 -5.86
CA TYR A 497 -46.49 -5.15 -6.02
C TYR A 497 -47.25 -4.20 -6.95
N GLN A 498 -47.20 -2.91 -6.66
CA GLN A 498 -47.59 -1.83 -7.56
C GLN A 498 -46.55 -0.71 -7.49
N LYS A 499 -46.27 -0.09 -8.63
CA LYS A 499 -45.58 1.20 -8.69
C LYS A 499 -46.01 1.99 -9.94
N ASP A 500 -46.33 3.25 -9.70
CA ASP A 500 -46.76 4.22 -10.71
C ASP A 500 -45.57 5.09 -11.14
N ASP A 501 -45.67 5.81 -12.26
CA ASP A 501 -44.65 6.76 -12.77
C ASP A 501 -43.21 6.17 -12.94
N ILE A 502 -43.07 4.91 -13.39
CA ILE A 502 -41.74 4.34 -13.71
C ILE A 502 -41.24 4.88 -15.05
N ASN A 503 -40.32 5.85 -15.00
CA ASN A 503 -39.44 6.16 -16.14
C ASN A 503 -38.34 5.09 -16.25
N HIS A 504 -38.58 4.07 -17.08
CA HIS A 504 -37.66 2.98 -17.35
C HIS A 504 -36.61 3.40 -18.38
N GLN A 505 -35.43 3.75 -17.89
CA GLN A 505 -34.33 4.29 -18.70
C GLN A 505 -33.69 3.24 -19.61
N ALA A 506 -33.30 3.64 -20.82
CA ALA A 506 -32.61 2.80 -21.78
C ALA A 506 -31.28 2.27 -21.22
N ARG A 507 -31.03 0.97 -21.45
CA ARG A 507 -29.88 0.18 -20.98
C ARG A 507 -29.90 -0.15 -19.48
N THR A 508 -31.05 0.01 -18.84
CA THR A 508 -31.29 -0.42 -17.45
C THR A 508 -32.27 -1.61 -17.42
N ARG A 509 -32.30 -2.30 -16.28
CA ARG A 509 -33.30 -3.33 -15.96
C ARG A 509 -33.62 -3.29 -14.48
N TRP A 510 -34.77 -3.81 -14.08
CA TRP A 510 -35.12 -3.94 -12.67
C TRP A 510 -35.79 -5.27 -12.38
N THR A 511 -35.87 -5.62 -11.11
CA THR A 511 -36.37 -6.91 -10.64
C THR A 511 -37.12 -6.80 -9.31
N LYS A 512 -38.04 -7.75 -9.07
CA LYS A 512 -38.69 -8.03 -7.78
C LYS A 512 -38.92 -9.54 -7.66
N SER A 513 -38.85 -10.08 -6.46
CA SER A 513 -39.01 -11.52 -6.18
C SER A 513 -40.10 -11.75 -5.14
N PHE A 514 -40.93 -12.78 -5.35
CA PHE A 514 -42.03 -13.18 -4.47
C PHE A 514 -42.28 -14.70 -4.55
N SER A 515 -42.91 -15.30 -3.54
CA SER A 515 -43.36 -16.69 -3.57
C SER A 515 -44.83 -16.89 -3.17
N THR A 516 -45.36 -18.07 -3.47
CA THR A 516 -46.64 -18.54 -2.88
C THR A 516 -46.46 -19.16 -1.49
N TYR A 517 -45.24 -19.63 -1.19
CA TYR A 517 -44.83 -20.15 0.12
C TYR A 517 -44.25 -19.03 1.00
N ASP A 518 -43.99 -19.34 2.28
CA ASP A 518 -43.37 -18.43 3.26
C ASP A 518 -41.89 -18.17 2.96
N ASP A 519 -41.57 -16.99 2.42
CA ASP A 519 -40.21 -16.49 2.12
C ASP A 519 -39.63 -15.60 3.24
N SER A 520 -40.20 -15.63 4.44
CA SER A 520 -39.65 -14.90 5.60
C SER A 520 -38.14 -15.17 5.77
N PRO A 521 -37.28 -14.18 6.09
CA PRO A 521 -35.83 -14.37 6.04
C PRO A 521 -35.28 -15.51 6.90
N ILE A 522 -34.21 -16.15 6.43
CA ILE A 522 -33.40 -17.13 7.15
C ILE A 522 -31.92 -16.71 7.09
N SER A 523 -31.15 -17.08 8.11
CA SER A 523 -29.69 -16.93 8.05
C SER A 523 -29.07 -18.23 7.52
N ILE A 524 -28.20 -18.15 6.52
CA ILE A 524 -27.45 -19.29 5.99
C ILE A 524 -25.97 -19.02 6.17
N ASP A 525 -25.38 -19.69 7.15
CA ASP A 525 -23.93 -19.75 7.33
C ASP A 525 -23.36 -20.69 6.26
N HIS A 526 -22.63 -20.13 5.30
CA HIS A 526 -22.06 -20.91 4.20
C HIS A 526 -20.71 -21.58 4.58
N ASN A 527 -20.25 -21.48 5.83
CA ASN A 527 -18.93 -21.94 6.30
C ASN A 527 -17.79 -21.31 5.49
N LEU A 528 -17.40 -20.08 5.84
CA LEU A 528 -16.33 -19.35 5.15
C LEU A 528 -14.98 -20.09 5.21
N ALA A 529 -14.67 -20.78 6.31
CA ALA A 529 -13.43 -21.54 6.47
C ALA A 529 -13.27 -22.65 5.42
N TYR A 530 -14.38 -23.27 5.00
CA TYR A 530 -14.41 -24.15 3.83
C TYR A 530 -14.35 -23.37 2.51
N LEU A 531 -15.14 -22.32 2.36
CA LEU A 531 -15.21 -21.58 1.09
C LEU A 531 -13.86 -21.01 0.65
N VAL A 532 -13.03 -20.51 1.59
CA VAL A 532 -11.70 -19.99 1.26
C VAL A 532 -10.72 -21.06 0.79
N GLN A 533 -10.95 -22.35 1.06
CA GLN A 533 -10.17 -23.45 0.48
C GLN A 533 -10.44 -23.63 -1.02
N THR A 534 -11.56 -23.09 -1.53
CA THR A 534 -11.86 -23.07 -2.96
C THR A 534 -11.23 -21.82 -3.60
N PRO A 535 -10.56 -21.93 -4.76
CA PRO A 535 -10.04 -20.75 -5.47
C PRO A 535 -11.14 -19.74 -5.86
N SER A 536 -12.39 -20.19 -6.02
CA SER A 536 -13.53 -19.32 -6.37
C SER A 536 -13.86 -18.26 -5.31
N VAL A 537 -13.36 -18.37 -4.08
CA VAL A 537 -13.41 -17.31 -3.06
C VAL A 537 -11.97 -16.92 -2.67
N PRO A 538 -11.61 -15.63 -2.64
CA PRO A 538 -10.30 -15.18 -2.15
C PRO A 538 -9.98 -15.71 -0.74
N HIS A 539 -8.71 -15.89 -0.42
CA HIS A 539 -8.28 -16.38 0.89
C HIS A 539 -8.48 -15.32 1.99
N PHE A 540 -9.72 -15.23 2.49
CA PHE A 540 -10.14 -14.34 3.56
C PHE A 540 -9.69 -14.88 4.93
N ASP A 541 -9.26 -13.97 5.80
CA ASP A 541 -8.85 -14.26 7.16
C ASP A 541 -10.06 -14.66 8.02
N THR A 542 -10.23 -15.96 8.23
CA THR A 542 -11.36 -16.54 8.96
C THR A 542 -11.26 -16.37 10.48
N SER A 543 -10.21 -15.75 11.01
CA SER A 543 -10.13 -15.34 12.42
C SER A 543 -11.03 -14.13 12.73
N LYS A 544 -11.52 -13.42 11.70
CA LYS A 544 -12.24 -12.14 11.85
C LYS A 544 -13.75 -12.32 12.01
N GLU A 545 -14.21 -12.52 13.24
CA GLU A 545 -15.65 -12.47 13.59
C GLU A 545 -16.22 -11.04 13.48
N ILE A 546 -17.48 -10.90 13.03
CA ILE A 546 -18.22 -9.62 13.00
C ILE A 546 -19.25 -9.55 14.15
N PRO A 547 -19.04 -8.73 15.20
CA PRO A 547 -19.92 -8.71 16.37
C PRO A 547 -21.36 -8.30 16.05
N ALA A 548 -22.33 -8.96 16.67
CA ALA A 548 -23.77 -8.77 16.43
C ALA A 548 -24.27 -7.31 16.61
N ASN A 549 -23.60 -6.49 17.44
CA ASN A 549 -23.93 -5.06 17.58
C ASN A 549 -23.52 -4.24 16.34
N LYS A 550 -22.47 -4.62 15.61
CA LYS A 550 -22.06 -4.02 14.33
C LYS A 550 -23.06 -4.37 13.23
N ILE A 551 -23.54 -5.62 13.21
CA ILE A 551 -24.58 -6.07 12.27
C ILE A 551 -25.87 -5.27 12.51
N THR A 552 -26.33 -5.18 13.76
CA THR A 552 -27.53 -4.40 14.13
C THR A 552 -27.37 -2.91 13.80
N ALA A 553 -26.20 -2.30 14.01
CA ALA A 553 -25.96 -0.91 13.64
C ALA A 553 -26.05 -0.68 12.11
N TYR A 554 -25.48 -1.57 11.31
CA TYR A 554 -25.51 -1.47 9.85
C TYR A 554 -26.90 -1.75 9.26
N TRP A 555 -27.65 -2.68 9.87
CA TRP A 555 -29.06 -2.92 9.55
C TRP A 555 -29.94 -1.69 9.86
N ASN A 556 -29.74 -1.05 11.01
CA ASN A 556 -30.48 0.18 11.35
C ASN A 556 -30.19 1.33 10.37
N GLU A 557 -28.96 1.39 9.82
CA GLU A 557 -28.63 2.33 8.75
C GLU A 557 -29.35 1.98 7.44
N TRP A 558 -29.38 0.69 7.07
CA TRP A 558 -30.09 0.20 5.89
C TRP A 558 -31.59 0.46 5.92
N GLN A 559 -32.25 0.24 7.06
CA GLN A 559 -33.68 0.54 7.26
C GLN A 559 -34.03 2.04 7.11
N SER A 560 -33.04 2.93 7.02
CA SER A 560 -33.24 4.37 6.71
C SER A 560 -33.05 4.72 5.23
N ARG A 561 -32.82 3.72 4.36
CA ARG A 561 -32.60 3.89 2.92
C ARG A 561 -33.84 3.53 2.12
N ASP A 562 -34.08 4.26 1.03
CA ASP A 562 -34.99 3.80 -0.01
C ASP A 562 -34.32 2.69 -0.85
N THR A 563 -35.02 1.58 -1.02
CA THR A 563 -34.50 0.33 -1.62
C THR A 563 -35.37 -0.20 -2.78
N ASP A 564 -36.33 0.61 -3.23
CA ASP A 564 -37.26 0.26 -4.29
C ASP A 564 -36.72 0.53 -5.71
N ILE A 565 -37.46 0.20 -6.79
CA ILE A 565 -37.03 0.38 -8.19
C ILE A 565 -36.49 1.81 -8.43
N TYR A 566 -35.31 1.92 -9.07
CA TYR A 566 -34.50 3.14 -9.27
C TYR A 566 -33.94 3.84 -8.03
N GLN A 567 -34.24 3.35 -6.82
CA GLN A 567 -33.59 3.82 -5.59
C GLN A 567 -32.20 3.21 -5.43
N LYS A 568 -31.40 3.75 -4.51
CA LYS A 568 -29.95 3.48 -4.47
C LYS A 568 -29.45 2.59 -3.32
N GLY A 569 -30.21 2.41 -2.24
CA GLY A 569 -29.70 1.74 -1.04
C GLY A 569 -28.38 2.36 -0.54
N PHE A 570 -27.30 1.58 -0.60
CA PHE A 570 -25.93 2.01 -0.29
C PHE A 570 -25.05 2.31 -1.53
N TRP A 571 -25.56 2.13 -2.76
CA TRP A 571 -24.79 2.43 -3.97
C TRP A 571 -24.50 3.93 -4.11
N GLN A 572 -23.43 4.23 -4.84
CA GLN A 572 -23.10 5.57 -5.32
C GLN A 572 -23.44 5.65 -6.83
N PRO A 573 -24.60 6.23 -7.22
CA PRO A 573 -25.11 6.14 -8.60
C PRO A 573 -24.15 6.67 -9.66
N ALA A 574 -23.42 7.74 -9.36
CA ALA A 574 -22.32 8.20 -10.20
C ALA A 574 -21.02 7.52 -9.74
N MET A 575 -20.68 6.39 -10.37
CA MET A 575 -19.53 5.57 -9.98
C MET A 575 -18.21 6.36 -10.00
N ALA A 576 -18.04 7.36 -10.87
CA ALA A 576 -16.85 8.20 -10.93
C ALA A 576 -16.64 9.16 -9.73
N THR A 577 -17.52 9.18 -8.72
CA THR A 577 -17.39 10.04 -7.54
C THR A 577 -16.24 9.61 -6.63
N ALA A 578 -15.15 10.36 -6.64
CA ALA A 578 -13.97 10.11 -5.82
C ALA A 578 -14.25 10.12 -4.30
N GLY A 579 -13.56 9.25 -3.58
CA GLY A 579 -13.68 9.02 -2.13
C GLY A 579 -13.53 7.53 -1.82
N GLY A 580 -13.39 7.18 -0.54
CA GLY A 580 -13.58 5.80 -0.10
C GLY A 580 -15.07 5.48 -0.04
N ARG A 581 -15.49 4.32 -0.59
CA ARG A 581 -16.90 3.92 -0.68
C ARG A 581 -17.13 2.40 -0.57
N PRO A 582 -18.16 1.92 0.16
CA PRO A 582 -18.37 0.49 0.43
C PRO A 582 -18.60 -0.40 -0.79
N ASP A 583 -18.82 0.16 -1.97
CA ASP A 583 -18.91 -0.57 -3.24
C ASP A 583 -17.55 -0.96 -3.86
N ILE A 584 -16.45 -0.28 -3.51
CA ILE A 584 -15.14 -0.50 -4.14
C ILE A 584 -14.32 -1.55 -3.35
N GLY A 585 -13.75 -2.52 -4.06
CA GLY A 585 -12.91 -3.59 -3.51
C GLY A 585 -12.87 -4.77 -4.46
N LEU A 586 -12.33 -5.93 -4.03
CA LEU A 586 -12.57 -7.20 -4.74
C LEU A 586 -14.07 -7.53 -4.78
N TYR A 587 -14.74 -7.32 -3.65
CA TYR A 587 -16.21 -7.32 -3.48
C TYR A 587 -16.65 -6.14 -2.60
N PRO A 588 -17.93 -5.71 -2.67
CA PRO A 588 -18.48 -4.70 -1.75
C PRO A 588 -18.50 -5.13 -0.28
N SER A 589 -18.46 -4.16 0.63
CA SER A 589 -18.41 -4.40 2.08
C SER A 589 -19.62 -5.18 2.60
N TRP A 590 -20.83 -4.93 2.07
CA TRP A 590 -22.02 -5.70 2.45
C TRP A 590 -21.94 -7.17 2.03
N THR A 591 -21.40 -7.44 0.83
CA THR A 591 -21.24 -8.81 0.33
C THR A 591 -20.24 -9.59 1.17
N VAL A 592 -19.11 -8.97 1.56
CA VAL A 592 -18.14 -9.63 2.48
C VAL A 592 -18.71 -9.76 3.89
N LYS A 593 -19.46 -8.78 4.40
CA LYS A 593 -20.14 -8.90 5.71
C LYS A 593 -21.14 -10.06 5.74
N TRP A 594 -21.92 -10.25 4.68
CA TRP A 594 -22.81 -11.41 4.53
C TRP A 594 -22.02 -12.72 4.46
N LEU A 595 -21.00 -12.79 3.61
CA LEU A 595 -20.11 -13.95 3.45
C LEU A 595 -19.50 -14.44 4.78
N TYR A 596 -19.12 -13.53 5.67
CA TYR A 596 -18.52 -13.81 6.98
C TYR A 596 -19.50 -14.25 8.08
N THR A 597 -20.82 -14.11 7.88
CA THR A 597 -21.80 -14.22 8.99
C THR A 597 -23.01 -15.10 8.67
N GLY A 598 -23.41 -15.16 7.39
CA GLY A 598 -24.68 -15.74 6.97
C GLY A 598 -25.92 -14.99 7.49
N ASP A 599 -25.78 -13.84 8.15
CA ASP A 599 -26.89 -13.14 8.81
C ASP A 599 -27.90 -12.61 7.79
N TRP A 600 -29.17 -12.95 7.98
CA TRP A 600 -30.26 -12.59 7.06
C TRP A 600 -30.36 -11.09 6.76
N ARG A 601 -29.96 -10.22 7.69
CA ARG A 601 -29.96 -8.76 7.52
C ARG A 601 -28.87 -8.30 6.55
N LEU A 602 -27.74 -9.00 6.56
CA LEU A 602 -26.62 -8.74 5.64
C LEU A 602 -26.89 -9.40 4.28
N ALA A 603 -27.59 -10.53 4.26
CA ALA A 603 -28.10 -11.15 3.04
C ALA A 603 -29.10 -10.23 2.32
N ASP A 604 -30.10 -9.68 3.03
CA ASP A 604 -31.08 -8.71 2.51
C ASP A 604 -30.38 -7.49 1.87
N ILE A 605 -29.41 -6.89 2.56
CA ILE A 605 -28.58 -5.80 2.01
C ILE A 605 -27.83 -6.28 0.76
N ALA A 606 -27.15 -7.42 0.80
CA ALA A 606 -26.31 -7.89 -0.31
C ALA A 606 -27.10 -8.31 -1.56
N PHE A 607 -28.31 -8.85 -1.38
CA PHE A 607 -29.22 -9.23 -2.45
C PHE A 607 -29.96 -8.02 -3.02
N THR A 608 -30.52 -7.15 -2.18
CA THR A 608 -31.20 -5.93 -2.66
C THR A 608 -30.23 -4.98 -3.35
N GLN A 609 -28.98 -4.87 -2.88
CA GLN A 609 -27.94 -4.13 -3.61
C GLN A 609 -27.65 -4.78 -4.98
N ALA A 610 -27.56 -6.12 -5.08
CA ALA A 610 -27.38 -6.79 -6.36
C ALA A 610 -28.60 -6.59 -7.30
N ASP A 611 -29.83 -6.61 -6.78
CA ASP A 611 -31.04 -6.30 -7.53
C ASP A 611 -31.02 -4.87 -8.10
N LEU A 612 -30.68 -3.87 -7.27
CA LEU A 612 -30.59 -2.46 -7.63
C LEU A 612 -29.41 -2.12 -8.55
N SER A 613 -28.45 -3.01 -8.77
CA SER A 613 -27.37 -2.79 -9.75
C SER A 613 -27.90 -2.64 -11.19
N GLY A 614 -29.08 -3.20 -11.47
CA GLY A 614 -29.81 -3.06 -12.73
C GLY A 614 -30.11 -1.61 -13.14
N ASN A 615 -30.11 -0.67 -12.19
CA ASN A 615 -30.37 0.75 -12.42
C ASN A 615 -29.28 1.45 -13.24
N TRP A 616 -28.08 0.87 -13.40
CA TRP A 616 -27.03 1.47 -14.23
C TRP A 616 -27.27 1.24 -15.73
N PRO A 617 -27.13 2.27 -16.60
CA PRO A 617 -27.31 2.17 -18.04
C PRO A 617 -26.10 1.50 -18.75
N MET A 618 -25.80 0.26 -18.35
CA MET A 618 -24.70 -0.56 -18.85
C MET A 618 -25.14 -1.84 -19.58
N HIS A 619 -26.45 -2.14 -19.57
CA HIS A 619 -26.99 -3.41 -20.07
C HIS A 619 -27.37 -3.31 -21.56
N TYR A 620 -26.96 -4.29 -22.36
CA TYR A 620 -27.35 -4.41 -23.76
C TYR A 620 -27.51 -5.88 -24.15
N ARG A 621 -28.68 -6.27 -24.66
CA ARG A 621 -28.89 -7.54 -25.37
C ARG A 621 -28.95 -7.31 -26.86
N GLU A 622 -28.25 -8.13 -27.62
CA GLU A 622 -28.31 -8.07 -29.08
C GLU A 622 -29.72 -8.44 -29.60
N GLY A 623 -30.25 -7.63 -30.51
CA GLY A 623 -31.56 -7.79 -31.17
C GLY A 623 -31.48 -7.93 -32.69
N ASP A 624 -30.29 -7.79 -33.26
CA ASP A 624 -29.96 -8.00 -34.67
C ASP A 624 -29.62 -9.49 -34.89
N ASP A 625 -30.47 -10.23 -35.61
CA ASP A 625 -30.34 -11.67 -35.79
C ASP A 625 -29.32 -12.10 -36.86
N GLU A 626 -28.78 -11.15 -37.63
CA GLU A 626 -27.62 -11.40 -38.50
C GLU A 626 -26.29 -11.45 -37.72
N ARG A 627 -26.29 -11.12 -36.42
CA ARG A 627 -25.10 -11.11 -35.54
C ARG A 627 -24.80 -12.45 -34.90
N THR A 628 -23.50 -12.73 -34.76
CA THR A 628 -22.99 -13.83 -33.94
C THR A 628 -22.48 -13.33 -32.59
N PHE A 629 -22.09 -14.25 -31.71
CA PHE A 629 -21.61 -13.95 -30.35
C PHE A 629 -20.12 -14.30 -30.17
N ASP A 630 -19.69 -15.39 -30.77
CA ASP A 630 -18.39 -16.03 -30.57
C ASP A 630 -17.37 -15.64 -31.66
N PHE A 631 -16.10 -16.01 -31.44
CA PHE A 631 -15.00 -15.71 -32.35
C PHE A 631 -15.06 -16.49 -33.68
N GLU A 632 -15.55 -17.74 -33.66
CA GLU A 632 -15.67 -18.60 -34.86
C GLU A 632 -16.92 -18.26 -35.69
N LYS A 633 -17.86 -17.50 -35.11
CA LYS A 633 -19.13 -17.04 -35.70
C LYS A 633 -20.15 -18.17 -35.92
N GLU A 634 -20.19 -19.13 -35.00
CA GLU A 634 -21.16 -20.25 -35.03
C GLU A 634 -22.40 -20.03 -34.14
N VAL A 635 -22.31 -19.13 -33.16
CA VAL A 635 -23.33 -18.89 -32.13
C VAL A 635 -24.06 -17.59 -32.43
N SER A 636 -25.39 -17.60 -32.58
CA SER A 636 -26.16 -16.37 -32.73
C SER A 636 -26.06 -15.46 -31.49
N GLY A 637 -25.95 -14.16 -31.73
CA GLY A 637 -25.93 -13.12 -30.69
C GLY A 637 -27.31 -12.83 -30.09
N LEU A 638 -28.40 -13.15 -30.79
CA LEU A 638 -29.76 -12.75 -30.43
C LEU A 638 -30.13 -13.11 -28.97
N GLY A 639 -30.47 -12.09 -28.18
CA GLY A 639 -30.83 -12.22 -26.76
C GLY A 639 -29.66 -12.35 -25.77
N ARG A 640 -28.41 -12.51 -26.25
CA ARG A 640 -27.20 -12.52 -25.42
C ARG A 640 -26.70 -11.10 -25.13
N ILE A 641 -25.77 -10.99 -24.18
CA ILE A 641 -24.97 -9.78 -23.98
C ILE A 641 -24.25 -9.41 -25.29
N VAL A 642 -24.11 -8.10 -25.57
CA VAL A 642 -23.37 -7.66 -26.78
C VAL A 642 -21.90 -8.07 -26.70
N SER A 643 -21.42 -8.72 -27.76
CA SER A 643 -20.06 -9.23 -27.89
C SER A 643 -19.20 -8.38 -28.84
N MET A 644 -17.89 -8.34 -28.59
CA MET A 644 -16.88 -7.70 -29.44
C MET A 644 -16.28 -8.69 -30.46
N ALA A 645 -16.73 -9.95 -30.52
CA ALA A 645 -16.20 -10.93 -31.46
C ALA A 645 -16.38 -10.49 -32.94
N PRO A 646 -15.61 -11.02 -33.91
CA PRO A 646 -15.57 -10.46 -35.28
C PRO A 646 -16.83 -10.67 -36.13
N GLY A 647 -17.88 -11.33 -35.62
CA GLY A 647 -19.23 -11.38 -36.22
C GLY A 647 -20.32 -10.72 -35.37
N ALA A 648 -19.92 -10.10 -34.25
CA ALA A 648 -20.78 -9.39 -33.31
C ALA A 648 -20.69 -7.88 -33.57
N ARG A 649 -20.20 -7.08 -32.61
CA ARG A 649 -19.94 -5.63 -32.77
C ARG A 649 -18.51 -5.25 -32.35
N PRO A 650 -17.47 -5.61 -33.13
CA PRO A 650 -16.07 -5.47 -32.74
C PRO A 650 -15.61 -4.06 -32.36
N THR A 651 -16.19 -3.01 -32.95
CA THR A 651 -15.86 -1.60 -32.68
C THR A 651 -16.79 -0.91 -31.67
N HIS A 652 -17.83 -1.57 -31.16
CA HIS A 652 -18.79 -1.00 -30.21
C HIS A 652 -18.13 -0.31 -28.99
N TRP A 653 -18.72 0.77 -28.47
CA TRP A 653 -18.33 1.38 -27.19
C TRP A 653 -19.54 1.50 -26.25
N THR A 654 -19.55 0.72 -25.17
CA THR A 654 -20.72 0.54 -24.29
C THR A 654 -21.16 1.81 -23.55
N TYR A 655 -20.22 2.68 -23.19
CA TYR A 655 -20.54 3.99 -22.62
C TYR A 655 -21.03 5.01 -23.67
N ARG A 656 -20.68 4.83 -24.96
CA ARG A 656 -20.97 5.77 -26.06
C ARG A 656 -21.42 5.04 -27.35
N PRO A 657 -22.60 4.41 -27.38
CA PRO A 657 -22.99 3.45 -28.42
C PRO A 657 -23.08 3.99 -29.85
N THR A 658 -23.05 5.32 -30.02
CA THR A 658 -23.10 6.04 -31.31
C THR A 658 -21.84 6.87 -31.60
N TRP A 659 -20.73 6.65 -30.88
CA TRP A 659 -19.51 7.44 -31.02
C TRP A 659 -18.88 7.36 -32.42
N HIS A 660 -18.20 8.43 -32.83
CA HIS A 660 -17.69 8.59 -34.20
C HIS A 660 -16.46 7.73 -34.56
N GLU A 661 -15.85 7.04 -33.59
CA GLU A 661 -14.76 6.07 -33.81
C GLU A 661 -15.23 4.61 -33.95
N ILE A 662 -16.54 4.37 -33.77
CA ILE A 662 -17.22 3.10 -34.03
C ILE A 662 -17.52 3.04 -35.54
N ASP A 663 -17.32 1.89 -36.18
CA ASP A 663 -17.74 1.67 -37.57
C ASP A 663 -19.29 1.69 -37.65
N ASP A 664 -19.87 2.16 -38.75
CA ASP A 664 -21.32 2.45 -38.80
C ASP A 664 -22.20 1.23 -38.50
N ASP A 665 -21.80 0.03 -38.94
CA ASP A 665 -22.54 -1.21 -38.71
C ASP A 665 -22.54 -1.67 -37.24
N ASP A 666 -21.59 -1.21 -36.41
CA ASP A 666 -21.46 -1.59 -35.00
C ASP A 666 -22.15 -0.63 -34.03
N LYS A 667 -22.67 0.49 -34.55
CA LYS A 667 -23.38 1.48 -33.74
C LYS A 667 -24.71 0.92 -33.26
N ILE A 668 -25.10 1.34 -32.07
CA ILE A 668 -26.38 1.03 -31.46
C ILE A 668 -27.13 2.37 -31.31
N PRO A 669 -28.02 2.72 -32.25
CA PRO A 669 -28.76 3.98 -32.20
C PRO A 669 -29.86 3.94 -31.14
N TYR A 670 -30.31 5.13 -30.73
CA TYR A 670 -31.56 5.28 -30.00
C TYR A 670 -32.71 5.51 -30.98
N VAL A 671 -33.87 4.90 -30.73
CA VAL A 671 -35.06 5.00 -31.60
C VAL A 671 -36.03 6.11 -31.19
N GLY A 672 -35.84 6.65 -29.98
CA GLY A 672 -36.60 7.75 -29.38
C GLY A 672 -35.76 8.53 -28.38
N GLU A 673 -36.41 9.23 -27.44
CA GLU A 673 -35.72 10.07 -26.45
C GLU A 673 -35.04 9.22 -25.36
N VAL A 674 -33.92 9.72 -24.82
CA VAL A 674 -33.18 9.12 -23.69
C VAL A 674 -32.67 10.25 -22.79
N ASP A 675 -33.05 10.20 -21.52
CA ASP A 675 -32.87 11.29 -20.57
C ASP A 675 -31.52 11.25 -19.83
N SER A 676 -31.16 12.37 -19.19
CA SER A 676 -29.95 12.42 -18.37
C SER A 676 -30.17 11.77 -17.00
N THR A 677 -29.54 10.61 -16.76
CA THR A 677 -29.67 9.87 -15.49
C THR A 677 -28.59 10.19 -14.45
N PRO A 678 -28.90 10.18 -13.13
CA PRO A 678 -27.89 10.22 -12.07
C PRO A 678 -27.03 8.94 -12.02
N TRP A 679 -27.55 7.82 -12.54
CA TRP A 679 -26.88 6.53 -12.61
C TRP A 679 -25.84 6.52 -13.74
N ARG A 680 -24.59 6.85 -13.40
CA ARG A 680 -23.48 7.01 -14.35
C ARG A 680 -22.42 5.94 -14.05
N PRO A 681 -22.33 4.87 -14.85
CA PRO A 681 -21.35 3.81 -14.64
C PRO A 681 -19.95 4.31 -15.01
N ASP A 682 -18.94 3.65 -14.46
CA ASP A 682 -17.53 3.93 -14.65
C ASP A 682 -16.74 2.63 -14.54
N THR A 683 -15.54 2.62 -15.11
CA THR A 683 -14.60 1.50 -15.05
C THR A 683 -13.56 1.67 -13.93
N ALA A 684 -13.16 2.91 -13.60
CA ALA A 684 -12.15 3.17 -12.56
C ALA A 684 -12.64 2.91 -11.12
N HIS A 685 -13.94 2.97 -10.88
CA HIS A 685 -14.58 2.61 -9.61
C HIS A 685 -15.62 1.49 -9.77
N HIS A 686 -15.42 0.58 -10.73
CA HIS A 686 -16.39 -0.50 -10.99
C HIS A 686 -16.46 -1.47 -9.79
N PRO A 687 -17.65 -1.70 -9.20
CA PRO A 687 -17.83 -2.71 -8.16
C PRO A 687 -17.91 -4.13 -8.77
N ASP A 688 -17.76 -5.15 -7.93
CA ASP A 688 -18.33 -6.47 -8.22
C ASP A 688 -19.79 -6.44 -7.77
N ILE A 689 -20.75 -6.57 -8.71
CA ILE A 689 -22.16 -6.32 -8.43
C ILE A 689 -22.93 -7.54 -7.92
N SER A 690 -22.49 -8.76 -8.28
CA SER A 690 -23.31 -9.96 -8.08
C SER A 690 -22.56 -11.30 -8.08
N SER A 691 -21.22 -11.34 -8.20
CA SER A 691 -20.49 -12.59 -8.46
C SER A 691 -20.63 -13.59 -7.31
N LEU A 692 -20.44 -13.14 -6.06
CA LEU A 692 -20.65 -13.99 -4.86
C LEU A 692 -22.12 -14.30 -4.62
N GLN A 693 -23.03 -13.36 -4.91
CA GLN A 693 -24.47 -13.58 -4.81
C GLN A 693 -24.90 -14.72 -5.75
N TYR A 694 -24.40 -14.76 -6.99
CA TYR A 694 -24.62 -15.91 -7.88
C TYR A 694 -23.92 -17.18 -7.36
N LEU A 695 -22.63 -17.10 -7.01
CA LEU A 695 -21.82 -18.24 -6.56
C LEU A 695 -22.48 -19.02 -5.41
N LEU A 696 -23.18 -18.34 -4.50
CA LEU A 696 -23.76 -18.91 -3.28
C LEU A 696 -25.29 -19.13 -3.33
N THR A 697 -26.02 -18.60 -4.33
CA THR A 697 -27.49 -18.80 -4.46
C THR A 697 -27.91 -19.59 -5.70
N GLY A 698 -27.14 -19.51 -6.78
CA GLY A 698 -27.50 -20.05 -8.08
C GLY A 698 -28.58 -19.24 -8.83
N ASP A 699 -28.96 -18.05 -8.35
CA ASP A 699 -29.95 -17.18 -9.00
C ASP A 699 -29.42 -16.68 -10.36
N TYR A 700 -30.18 -16.98 -11.42
CA TYR A 700 -29.83 -16.64 -12.79
C TYR A 700 -29.76 -15.12 -13.04
N TYR A 701 -30.51 -14.30 -12.30
CA TYR A 701 -30.40 -12.83 -12.39
C TYR A 701 -29.01 -12.32 -11.98
N TYR A 702 -28.41 -12.94 -10.96
CA TYR A 702 -27.06 -12.57 -10.50
C TYR A 702 -25.96 -13.05 -11.45
N LEU A 703 -26.15 -14.19 -12.12
CA LEU A 703 -25.31 -14.60 -13.25
C LEU A 703 -25.40 -13.60 -14.40
N GLU A 704 -26.61 -13.19 -14.78
CA GLU A 704 -26.77 -12.19 -15.85
C GLU A 704 -26.18 -10.83 -15.49
N GLN A 705 -26.38 -10.32 -14.27
CA GLN A 705 -25.75 -9.08 -13.83
C GLN A 705 -24.22 -9.14 -13.95
N MET A 706 -23.60 -10.25 -13.53
CA MET A 706 -22.16 -10.50 -13.69
C MET A 706 -21.75 -10.48 -15.18
N LEU A 707 -22.54 -11.10 -16.05
CA LEU A 707 -22.33 -11.06 -17.51
C LEU A 707 -22.45 -9.65 -18.11
N PHE A 708 -23.41 -8.83 -17.69
CA PHE A 708 -23.56 -7.44 -18.16
C PHE A 708 -22.41 -6.54 -17.64
N SER A 709 -21.99 -6.70 -16.40
CA SER A 709 -20.79 -6.04 -15.84
C SER A 709 -19.53 -6.39 -16.65
N ALA A 710 -19.33 -7.68 -16.94
CA ALA A 710 -18.21 -8.16 -17.75
C ALA A 710 -18.24 -7.68 -19.20
N ALA A 711 -19.42 -7.59 -19.83
CA ALA A 711 -19.60 -6.97 -21.14
C ALA A 711 -19.26 -5.47 -21.10
N PHE A 712 -19.74 -4.72 -20.10
CA PHE A 712 -19.47 -3.29 -19.94
C PHE A 712 -17.98 -2.99 -19.81
N VAL A 713 -17.24 -3.64 -18.90
CA VAL A 713 -15.79 -3.45 -18.77
C VAL A 713 -14.99 -3.98 -19.97
N SER A 714 -15.62 -4.74 -20.86
CA SER A 714 -15.01 -5.21 -22.11
C SER A 714 -15.24 -4.26 -23.27
N GLY A 715 -16.38 -3.56 -23.32
CA GLY A 715 -16.70 -2.56 -24.33
C GLY A 715 -16.40 -1.11 -23.96
N ASP A 716 -16.07 -0.76 -22.71
CA ASP A 716 -15.71 0.60 -22.30
C ASP A 716 -14.25 0.99 -22.64
N SER A 717 -13.98 1.14 -23.93
CA SER A 717 -12.74 1.68 -24.49
C SER A 717 -13.02 2.22 -25.89
N ASN A 718 -12.10 3.02 -26.43
CA ASN A 718 -12.05 3.27 -27.88
C ASN A 718 -12.00 1.92 -28.62
N ALA A 719 -12.51 1.90 -29.85
CA ALA A 719 -12.77 0.70 -30.65
C ALA A 719 -11.52 -0.15 -30.97
N LYS A 720 -10.98 0.01 -32.17
CA LYS A 720 -9.70 -0.55 -32.64
C LYS A 720 -8.56 0.43 -32.34
N ALA A 721 -7.34 -0.06 -32.34
CA ALA A 721 -6.15 0.76 -32.15
C ALA A 721 -5.95 1.70 -33.36
N TYR A 722 -5.73 2.98 -33.08
CA TYR A 722 -5.38 3.99 -34.08
C TYR A 722 -4.04 4.65 -33.70
N LYS A 723 -3.44 5.42 -34.62
CA LYS A 723 -2.13 6.09 -34.43
C LYS A 723 -2.04 7.11 -33.26
N ARG A 724 -3.10 7.25 -32.45
CA ARG A 724 -3.21 8.15 -31.29
C ARG A 724 -4.02 7.57 -30.12
N SER A 725 -4.57 6.36 -30.23
CA SER A 725 -5.43 5.74 -29.21
C SER A 725 -5.28 4.23 -29.25
N TYR A 726 -5.14 3.62 -28.08
CA TYR A 726 -4.75 2.21 -27.94
C TYR A 726 -5.87 1.21 -28.24
N GLY A 727 -7.13 1.65 -28.23
CA GLY A 727 -8.30 0.85 -28.54
C GLY A 727 -8.44 -0.40 -27.63
N ARG A 728 -8.98 -1.47 -28.21
CA ARG A 728 -9.01 -2.83 -27.63
C ARG A 728 -8.10 -3.83 -28.36
N GLY A 729 -7.18 -3.38 -29.21
CA GLY A 729 -6.35 -4.22 -30.07
C GLY A 729 -6.45 -3.85 -31.55
N PRO A 730 -5.82 -4.61 -32.47
CA PRO A 730 -5.75 -4.27 -33.88
C PRO A 730 -7.11 -4.26 -34.61
N THR A 731 -8.08 -5.10 -34.23
CA THR A 731 -9.44 -5.09 -34.81
C THR A 731 -10.50 -4.48 -33.88
N GLY A 732 -10.24 -4.46 -32.57
CA GLY A 732 -11.19 -4.07 -31.53
C GLY A 732 -11.86 -5.27 -30.84
N SER A 733 -11.77 -6.47 -31.45
CA SER A 733 -12.25 -7.73 -30.86
C SER A 733 -11.37 -8.28 -29.75
N GLU A 734 -10.10 -7.86 -29.65
CA GLU A 734 -9.12 -8.53 -28.79
C GLU A 734 -9.32 -8.21 -27.30
N GLY A 735 -10.13 -7.19 -26.99
CA GLY A 735 -10.56 -6.86 -25.63
C GLY A 735 -9.49 -6.21 -24.75
N ALA A 736 -8.47 -5.57 -25.33
CA ALA A 736 -7.35 -5.01 -24.58
C ALA A 736 -7.77 -4.05 -23.46
N MET A 737 -7.10 -4.16 -22.31
CA MET A 737 -7.43 -3.42 -21.09
C MET A 737 -6.48 -2.23 -20.91
N TYR A 738 -6.57 -1.25 -21.81
CA TYR A 738 -5.71 -0.05 -21.81
C TYR A 738 -6.43 1.24 -21.38
N SER A 739 -7.75 1.21 -21.27
CA SER A 739 -8.59 2.38 -20.94
C SER A 739 -8.40 2.84 -19.48
N GLY A 740 -8.86 4.06 -19.19
CA GLY A 740 -9.02 4.59 -17.84
C GLY A 740 -7.74 4.76 -17.01
N GLU A 741 -7.94 4.94 -15.70
CA GLU A 741 -6.87 4.97 -14.70
C GLU A 741 -6.28 3.57 -14.45
N VAL A 742 -5.14 3.48 -13.77
CA VAL A 742 -4.48 2.21 -13.38
C VAL A 742 -5.46 1.24 -12.69
N ARG A 743 -6.36 1.76 -11.85
CA ARG A 743 -7.42 1.00 -11.18
C ARG A 743 -8.55 0.51 -12.10
N ALA A 744 -8.85 1.21 -13.21
CA ALA A 744 -9.81 0.71 -14.19
C ALA A 744 -9.28 -0.58 -14.82
N GLN A 745 -8.00 -0.59 -15.19
CA GLN A 745 -7.31 -1.75 -15.76
C GLN A 745 -7.33 -2.95 -14.79
N ALA A 746 -7.14 -2.71 -13.50
CA ALA A 746 -7.31 -3.74 -12.45
C ALA A 746 -8.75 -4.30 -12.39
N TRP A 747 -9.76 -3.43 -12.43
CA TRP A 747 -11.16 -3.84 -12.36
C TRP A 747 -11.67 -4.53 -13.61
N HIS A 748 -11.15 -4.19 -14.81
CA HIS A 748 -11.40 -4.94 -16.04
C HIS A 748 -10.94 -6.39 -15.90
N LEU A 749 -9.70 -6.62 -15.43
CA LEU A 749 -9.19 -7.98 -15.19
C LEU A 749 -10.02 -8.70 -14.14
N ARG A 750 -10.16 -8.12 -12.93
CA ARG A 750 -10.91 -8.70 -11.80
C ARG A 750 -12.31 -9.13 -12.22
N THR A 751 -13.08 -8.24 -12.84
CA THR A 751 -14.46 -8.54 -13.25
C THR A 751 -14.50 -9.64 -14.30
N ARG A 752 -13.59 -9.68 -15.28
CA ARG A 752 -13.52 -10.78 -16.25
C ARG A 752 -13.12 -12.11 -15.62
N VAL A 753 -12.11 -12.17 -14.75
CA VAL A 753 -11.65 -13.45 -14.15
C VAL A 753 -12.66 -14.00 -13.16
N HIS A 754 -13.31 -13.16 -12.34
CA HIS A 754 -14.46 -13.56 -11.51
C HIS A 754 -15.59 -14.13 -12.39
N THR A 755 -15.91 -13.45 -13.48
CA THR A 755 -16.96 -13.88 -14.41
C THR A 755 -16.63 -15.24 -15.04
N TYR A 756 -15.43 -15.40 -15.61
CA TYR A 756 -14.99 -16.66 -16.21
C TYR A 756 -14.96 -17.82 -15.20
N ASP A 757 -14.47 -17.57 -13.98
CA ASP A 757 -14.37 -18.59 -12.94
C ASP A 757 -15.74 -19.16 -12.55
N ILE A 758 -16.79 -18.34 -12.60
CA ILE A 758 -18.10 -18.66 -12.00
C ILE A 758 -19.16 -19.04 -13.07
N ILE A 759 -19.00 -18.64 -14.34
CA ILE A 759 -19.88 -19.07 -15.45
C ILE A 759 -19.96 -20.60 -15.58
N PRO A 760 -21.15 -21.21 -15.82
CA PRO A 760 -21.29 -22.65 -16.09
C PRO A 760 -20.57 -23.12 -17.36
N ASP A 761 -20.11 -24.36 -17.39
CA ASP A 761 -19.29 -24.90 -18.51
C ASP A 761 -20.04 -24.94 -19.86
N GLY A 762 -21.38 -25.00 -19.84
CA GLY A 762 -22.22 -25.00 -21.05
C GLY A 762 -22.50 -23.63 -21.66
N PHE A 763 -21.89 -22.53 -21.18
CA PHE A 763 -22.14 -21.17 -21.67
C PHE A 763 -21.04 -20.72 -22.63
N HIS A 764 -21.42 -20.28 -23.83
CA HIS A 764 -20.48 -19.73 -24.83
C HIS A 764 -19.76 -18.47 -24.33
N GLU A 765 -20.41 -17.74 -23.43
CA GLU A 765 -19.89 -16.62 -22.66
C GLU A 765 -18.57 -16.99 -21.95
N LYS A 766 -18.41 -18.25 -21.49
CA LYS A 766 -17.18 -18.72 -20.83
C LYS A 766 -16.00 -18.73 -21.79
N ALA A 767 -16.16 -19.34 -22.96
CA ALA A 767 -15.12 -19.38 -23.99
C ALA A 767 -14.78 -17.96 -24.49
N TYR A 768 -15.80 -17.13 -24.71
CA TYR A 768 -15.63 -15.73 -25.11
C TYR A 768 -14.81 -14.92 -24.09
N PHE A 769 -15.21 -14.90 -22.81
CA PHE A 769 -14.45 -14.16 -21.79
C PHE A 769 -13.07 -14.77 -21.54
N GLY A 770 -12.91 -16.09 -21.65
CA GLY A 770 -11.61 -16.74 -21.59
C GLY A 770 -10.64 -16.21 -22.65
N GLN A 771 -11.09 -16.14 -23.90
CA GLN A 771 -10.29 -15.56 -25.00
C GLN A 771 -9.95 -14.08 -24.73
N LEU A 772 -10.88 -13.27 -24.20
CA LEU A 772 -10.61 -11.87 -23.86
C LEU A 772 -9.62 -11.69 -22.69
N ILE A 773 -9.53 -12.65 -21.76
CA ILE A 773 -8.54 -12.65 -20.69
C ILE A 773 -7.17 -13.05 -21.25
N SER A 774 -7.11 -14.18 -21.97
CA SER A 774 -5.90 -14.66 -22.65
C SER A 774 -5.26 -13.60 -23.55
N ASN A 775 -6.06 -12.98 -24.43
CA ASN A 775 -5.63 -11.87 -25.29
C ASN A 775 -5.11 -10.69 -24.45
N GLY A 776 -5.88 -10.28 -23.43
CA GLY A 776 -5.55 -9.15 -22.57
C GLY A 776 -4.25 -9.32 -21.79
N ILE A 777 -3.93 -10.54 -21.36
CA ILE A 777 -2.66 -10.90 -20.73
C ILE A 777 -1.50 -10.73 -21.72
N ALA A 778 -1.54 -11.39 -22.89
CA ALA A 778 -0.47 -11.28 -23.88
C ALA A 778 -0.24 -9.81 -24.35
N LEU A 779 -1.32 -9.06 -24.49
CA LEU A 779 -1.32 -7.62 -24.81
C LEU A 779 -0.72 -6.74 -23.70
N TRP A 780 -0.81 -7.15 -22.43
CA TRP A 780 -0.08 -6.49 -21.34
C TRP A 780 1.38 -6.96 -21.24
N GLU A 781 1.67 -8.25 -21.44
CA GLU A 781 3.04 -8.77 -21.41
C GLU A 781 3.92 -8.06 -22.44
N GLY A 782 3.44 -7.89 -23.68
CA GLY A 782 4.15 -7.11 -24.71
C GLY A 782 4.33 -5.64 -24.35
N LYS A 783 3.30 -4.99 -23.78
CA LYS A 783 3.33 -3.58 -23.33
C LYS A 783 4.41 -3.34 -22.26
N TYR A 784 4.55 -4.25 -21.30
CA TYR A 784 5.52 -4.16 -20.20
C TYR A 784 6.83 -4.91 -20.47
N ARG A 785 6.97 -5.53 -21.64
CA ARG A 785 8.14 -6.29 -22.12
C ARG A 785 8.61 -7.39 -21.16
N VAL A 786 7.68 -7.98 -20.40
CA VAL A 786 7.91 -9.25 -19.70
C VAL A 786 7.69 -10.40 -20.67
N GLY A 787 8.42 -11.52 -20.57
CA GLY A 787 8.36 -12.55 -21.61
C GLY A 787 6.98 -13.22 -21.73
N ASN A 788 6.44 -13.36 -22.94
CA ASN A 788 5.13 -13.96 -23.25
C ASN A 788 4.84 -15.28 -22.48
N SER A 789 3.67 -15.39 -21.84
CA SER A 789 3.14 -16.59 -21.17
C SER A 789 2.43 -17.56 -22.12
N GLN A 790 1.90 -17.05 -23.24
CA GLN A 790 1.03 -17.76 -24.17
C GLN A 790 1.62 -17.66 -25.59
N PRO A 791 2.56 -18.57 -25.97
CA PRO A 791 3.20 -18.53 -27.30
C PRO A 791 2.23 -18.61 -28.50
N ALA A 792 1.01 -19.12 -28.30
CA ALA A 792 -0.05 -19.11 -29.30
C ALA A 792 -0.59 -17.70 -29.63
N LEU A 793 -0.31 -16.70 -28.81
CA LEU A 793 -0.74 -15.31 -28.95
C LEU A 793 0.44 -14.36 -29.24
N GLN A 794 1.54 -14.88 -29.81
CA GLN A 794 2.74 -14.11 -30.11
C GLN A 794 2.45 -12.86 -30.97
N ASP A 795 1.56 -12.95 -31.96
CA ASP A 795 1.16 -11.81 -32.81
C ASP A 795 0.56 -10.65 -32.00
N LEU A 796 -0.18 -10.94 -30.91
CA LEU A 796 -0.75 -9.92 -30.03
C LEU A 796 0.30 -9.34 -29.07
N TYR A 797 1.21 -10.19 -28.58
CA TYR A 797 2.36 -9.77 -27.79
C TYR A 797 3.24 -8.80 -28.59
N ASP A 798 3.66 -9.20 -29.80
CA ASP A 798 4.52 -8.42 -30.69
C ASP A 798 3.83 -7.12 -31.13
N PHE A 799 2.53 -7.18 -31.47
CA PHE A 799 1.74 -5.98 -31.76
C PHE A 799 1.81 -4.96 -30.61
N SER A 800 1.67 -5.40 -29.36
CA SER A 800 1.75 -4.51 -28.21
C SER A 800 3.18 -3.98 -27.96
N PHE A 801 4.18 -4.87 -28.04
CA PHE A 801 5.59 -4.54 -27.88
C PHE A 801 6.02 -3.41 -28.84
N ASP A 802 5.73 -3.58 -30.14
CA ASP A 802 6.11 -2.66 -31.21
C ASP A 802 5.28 -1.37 -31.23
N ASN A 803 3.97 -1.44 -30.98
CA ASN A 803 3.04 -0.32 -31.27
C ASN A 803 2.57 0.44 -30.03
N ILE A 804 2.64 -0.14 -28.81
CA ILE A 804 1.90 0.38 -27.64
C ILE A 804 2.81 1.03 -26.58
N SER A 805 4.11 0.75 -26.62
CA SER A 805 5.12 1.12 -25.62
C SER A 805 5.41 2.63 -25.42
N THR A 806 4.88 3.54 -26.25
CA THR A 806 5.45 4.91 -26.35
C THR A 806 4.76 6.07 -25.62
N SER A 807 3.52 5.95 -25.10
CA SER A 807 2.84 7.09 -24.43
C SER A 807 2.30 6.86 -23.01
N PHE A 808 1.99 5.62 -22.61
CA PHE A 808 1.74 5.33 -21.18
C PHE A 808 3.03 5.31 -20.34
N VAL A 809 4.16 4.99 -20.99
CA VAL A 809 5.28 4.32 -20.32
C VAL A 809 6.50 5.22 -20.08
N GLY A 810 6.46 6.51 -20.46
CA GLY A 810 7.57 7.44 -20.19
C GLY A 810 8.80 7.20 -21.07
N ASN A 811 9.09 8.12 -21.98
CA ASN A 811 10.22 8.11 -22.92
C ASN A 811 10.37 6.88 -23.85
N GLY A 812 9.53 5.84 -23.71
CA GLY A 812 9.41 4.70 -24.63
C GLY A 812 9.60 3.32 -24.01
N GLU A 813 9.97 3.24 -22.72
CA GLU A 813 10.44 2.01 -22.09
C GLU A 813 9.70 1.70 -20.77
N PRO A 814 9.38 0.42 -20.48
CA PRO A 814 8.87 -0.03 -19.18
C PRO A 814 9.73 0.45 -18.01
N SER A 815 9.10 0.66 -16.86
CA SER A 815 9.83 0.97 -15.64
C SER A 815 10.54 -0.28 -15.12
N GLU A 816 11.86 -0.21 -14.97
CA GLU A 816 12.66 -1.26 -14.30
C GLU A 816 12.11 -1.58 -12.89
N LEU A 817 11.62 -0.53 -12.20
CA LEU A 817 10.98 -0.55 -10.89
C LEU A 817 9.50 -1.02 -10.92
N GLY A 818 8.95 -1.45 -12.05
CA GLY A 818 7.65 -2.12 -12.10
C GLY A 818 6.41 -1.23 -12.08
N TYR A 819 6.56 0.10 -12.22
CA TYR A 819 5.40 1.00 -12.26
C TYR A 819 4.46 0.66 -13.43
N TRP A 820 3.16 0.52 -13.13
CA TRP A 820 2.13 0.20 -14.14
C TRP A 820 1.77 1.41 -15.00
N GLY A 821 1.85 2.61 -14.43
CA GLY A 821 1.57 3.87 -15.10
C GLY A 821 2.52 4.97 -14.63
N SER A 822 2.87 5.88 -15.54
CA SER A 822 3.92 6.89 -15.33
C SER A 822 3.56 8.04 -14.37
N GLY A 823 2.38 8.02 -13.75
CA GLY A 823 1.93 9.05 -12.79
C GLY A 823 1.55 10.38 -13.44
N ILE A 824 1.30 11.42 -12.65
CA ILE A 824 0.90 12.76 -13.14
C ILE A 824 1.74 13.88 -12.51
N THR A 825 1.78 15.02 -13.20
CA THR A 825 2.48 16.27 -12.82
C THR A 825 1.62 17.21 -11.95
N SER A 826 0.43 16.78 -11.53
CA SER A 826 -0.49 17.63 -10.76
C SER A 826 0.03 17.92 -9.36
N ALA A 827 -0.17 19.13 -8.86
CA ALA A 827 0.12 19.53 -7.47
C ALA A 827 -0.58 18.67 -6.42
N SER A 828 -1.67 17.96 -6.79
CA SER A 828 -2.33 16.96 -5.94
C SER A 828 -1.43 15.75 -5.63
N TYR A 829 -0.41 15.49 -6.46
CA TYR A 829 0.53 14.38 -6.33
C TYR A 829 1.97 14.86 -6.11
N VAL A 830 2.38 15.92 -6.82
CA VAL A 830 3.73 16.49 -6.78
C VAL A 830 3.68 17.84 -6.09
N SER A 831 3.85 17.84 -4.77
CA SER A 831 3.90 19.05 -3.93
C SER A 831 4.81 18.86 -2.72
N ASP A 832 5.27 20.00 -2.19
CA ASP A 832 6.07 20.16 -0.96
C ASP A 832 5.39 19.61 0.31
N LYS A 833 4.09 19.32 0.24
CA LYS A 833 3.36 18.51 1.25
C LYS A 833 3.84 17.06 1.33
N PHE A 834 4.31 16.49 0.23
CA PHE A 834 4.58 15.05 0.10
C PHE A 834 6.03 14.72 -0.29
N VAL A 835 6.57 15.46 -1.28
CA VAL A 835 7.81 15.13 -1.99
C VAL A 835 8.71 16.35 -2.18
N LYS A 836 9.98 16.10 -2.51
CA LYS A 836 10.97 17.09 -2.93
C LYS A 836 10.71 17.47 -4.39
N THR A 837 9.94 18.54 -4.61
CA THR A 837 9.53 18.98 -5.96
C THR A 837 10.69 19.53 -6.79
N GLU A 838 11.81 19.85 -6.15
CA GLU A 838 13.11 20.14 -6.78
C GLU A 838 13.73 18.91 -7.48
N ASN A 839 13.32 17.69 -7.09
CA ASN A 839 13.81 16.43 -7.64
C ASN A 839 12.75 15.64 -8.44
N VAL A 840 11.47 15.71 -8.06
CA VAL A 840 10.38 14.86 -8.59
C VAL A 840 9.47 15.65 -9.53
N SER A 841 9.29 15.18 -10.77
CA SER A 841 8.35 15.80 -11.74
C SER A 841 7.00 15.08 -11.82
N ARG A 842 6.95 13.77 -11.50
CA ARG A 842 5.73 12.95 -11.55
C ARG A 842 5.66 11.98 -10.38
N ALA A 843 4.44 11.75 -9.90
CA ALA A 843 4.13 10.71 -8.94
C ALA A 843 2.81 10.00 -9.31
N THR A 844 2.67 8.75 -8.89
CA THR A 844 1.47 7.91 -9.05
C THR A 844 0.79 7.65 -7.70
N ALA A 845 -0.37 7.00 -7.69
CA ALA A 845 -1.03 6.53 -6.48
C ALA A 845 -0.62 5.06 -6.21
N PRO A 846 0.09 4.74 -5.10
CA PRO A 846 0.49 3.37 -4.81
C PRO A 846 -0.72 2.47 -4.56
N TRP A 847 -1.80 2.99 -3.97
CA TRP A 847 -3.04 2.24 -3.79
C TRP A 847 -3.72 1.83 -5.12
N MET A 848 -3.49 2.57 -6.22
CA MET A 848 -3.93 2.11 -7.56
C MET A 848 -3.03 1.01 -8.12
N GLN A 849 -1.71 1.10 -7.92
CA GLN A 849 -0.77 0.03 -8.26
C GLN A 849 -1.12 -1.26 -7.49
N ASN A 850 -1.43 -1.13 -6.21
CA ASN A 850 -1.84 -2.25 -5.35
C ASN A 850 -3.12 -2.92 -5.86
N PHE A 851 -4.10 -2.19 -6.41
CA PHE A 851 -5.25 -2.81 -7.08
C PHE A 851 -4.85 -3.65 -8.31
N ILE A 852 -3.85 -3.23 -9.11
CA ILE A 852 -3.29 -4.08 -10.18
C ILE A 852 -2.66 -5.34 -9.59
N VAL A 853 -1.84 -5.22 -8.54
CA VAL A 853 -1.21 -6.37 -7.86
C VAL A 853 -2.28 -7.35 -7.34
N SER A 854 -3.32 -6.86 -6.66
CA SER A 854 -4.44 -7.69 -6.20
C SER A 854 -5.23 -8.32 -7.34
N ALA A 855 -5.45 -7.62 -8.47
CA ALA A 855 -6.15 -8.20 -9.62
C ALA A 855 -5.31 -9.25 -10.36
N MET A 856 -3.99 -9.04 -10.49
CA MET A 856 -3.05 -10.00 -11.07
C MET A 856 -2.89 -11.24 -10.18
N GLY A 857 -2.81 -11.05 -8.86
CA GLY A 857 -2.78 -12.12 -7.87
C GLY A 857 -4.07 -12.92 -7.86
N ARG A 858 -5.23 -12.25 -7.87
CA ARG A 858 -6.54 -12.88 -8.00
C ARG A 858 -6.72 -13.65 -9.31
N ALA A 859 -6.07 -13.21 -10.39
CA ALA A 859 -6.07 -13.95 -11.66
C ALA A 859 -5.19 -15.22 -11.58
N ALA A 860 -4.00 -15.14 -10.98
CA ALA A 860 -3.11 -16.29 -10.77
C ALA A 860 -3.74 -17.33 -9.81
N GLU A 861 -4.37 -16.87 -8.73
CA GLU A 861 -5.19 -17.68 -7.82
C GLU A 861 -6.29 -18.46 -8.57
N LEU A 862 -6.83 -17.88 -9.64
CA LEU A 862 -7.84 -18.47 -10.52
C LEU A 862 -7.26 -19.24 -11.73
N GLY A 863 -5.95 -19.51 -11.74
CA GLY A 863 -5.28 -20.31 -12.77
C GLY A 863 -4.94 -19.59 -14.08
N TRP A 864 -4.96 -18.25 -14.10
CA TRP A 864 -4.50 -17.47 -15.25
C TRP A 864 -3.01 -17.16 -15.15
N PRO A 865 -2.24 -17.22 -16.26
CA PRO A 865 -0.77 -17.07 -16.22
C PRO A 865 -0.35 -15.59 -16.12
N THR A 866 -0.68 -14.94 -15.01
CA THR A 866 -0.39 -13.53 -14.73
C THR A 866 0.87 -13.34 -13.87
N GLU A 867 1.60 -14.40 -13.52
CA GLU A 867 2.68 -14.37 -12.51
C GLU A 867 3.81 -13.40 -12.89
N LYS A 868 4.13 -13.26 -14.18
CA LYS A 868 5.15 -12.32 -14.68
C LYS A 868 4.70 -10.87 -14.61
N LEU A 869 3.42 -10.61 -14.88
CA LEU A 869 2.81 -9.28 -14.73
C LEU A 869 2.63 -8.92 -13.25
N LEU A 870 2.36 -9.91 -12.39
CA LEU A 870 2.35 -9.79 -10.94
C LEU A 870 3.76 -9.46 -10.42
N GLU A 871 4.77 -10.23 -10.81
CA GLU A 871 6.18 -10.03 -10.42
C GLU A 871 6.72 -8.67 -10.86
N TYR A 872 6.39 -8.20 -12.07
CA TYR A 872 6.66 -6.82 -12.51
C TYR A 872 5.91 -5.80 -11.65
N SER A 873 4.57 -5.90 -11.54
CA SER A 873 3.74 -4.88 -10.91
C SER A 873 3.85 -4.82 -9.38
N SER A 874 4.36 -5.88 -8.74
CA SER A 874 4.59 -5.96 -7.29
C SER A 874 5.91 -5.34 -6.83
N ARG A 875 6.83 -5.01 -7.75
CA ARG A 875 8.13 -4.41 -7.40
C ARG A 875 8.02 -3.16 -6.50
N PRO A 876 7.06 -2.23 -6.68
CA PRO A 876 6.93 -1.06 -5.80
C PRO A 876 6.45 -1.36 -4.37
N ILE A 877 5.71 -2.45 -4.15
CA ILE A 877 5.23 -2.86 -2.81
C ILE A 877 6.27 -3.72 -2.09
N ARG A 878 7.04 -4.55 -2.81
CA ARG A 878 8.14 -5.36 -2.26
C ARG A 878 9.44 -4.55 -2.05
N GLY A 879 9.75 -3.62 -2.96
CA GLY A 879 11.02 -2.90 -3.04
C GLY A 879 11.33 -1.95 -1.86
N ILE A 880 10.33 -1.64 -1.05
CA ILE A 880 10.51 -0.95 0.24
C ILE A 880 11.39 -1.78 1.18
N PHE A 881 11.25 -3.11 1.14
CA PHE A 881 11.96 -4.04 2.03
C PHE A 881 13.33 -4.49 1.49
N SER A 882 13.78 -3.92 0.37
CA SER A 882 15.10 -4.20 -0.23
C SER A 882 16.25 -3.37 0.37
N TYR A 883 15.95 -2.39 1.24
CA TYR A 883 16.91 -1.54 1.94
C TYR A 883 16.33 -1.10 3.30
N ASP A 884 17.15 -0.43 4.12
CA ASP A 884 16.67 0.31 5.29
C ASP A 884 15.84 1.54 4.86
N ILE A 885 14.53 1.33 4.74
CA ILE A 885 13.52 2.31 4.33
C ILE A 885 12.33 2.17 5.27
N GLU A 886 11.80 3.30 5.77
CA GLU A 886 10.59 3.37 6.60
C GLU A 886 9.40 2.61 5.97
N PRO A 887 9.00 1.43 6.51
CA PRO A 887 8.01 0.56 5.90
C PRO A 887 6.61 1.19 5.78
N ASN A 888 6.26 2.17 6.62
CA ASN A 888 4.99 2.88 6.54
C ASN A 888 4.80 3.65 5.22
N LEU A 889 5.87 3.91 4.45
CA LEU A 889 5.81 4.49 3.10
C LEU A 889 4.98 3.64 2.11
N LEU A 890 4.78 2.35 2.40
CA LEU A 890 3.85 1.46 1.69
C LEU A 890 2.42 2.03 1.60
N PHE A 891 2.04 2.86 2.57
CA PHE A 891 0.69 3.39 2.72
C PHE A 891 0.58 4.86 2.28
N ALA A 892 1.59 5.38 1.57
CA ALA A 892 1.60 6.75 1.09
C ALA A 892 0.43 7.06 0.14
N TYR A 893 0.05 8.33 0.03
CA TYR A 893 -0.95 8.79 -0.94
C TYR A 893 -0.35 8.90 -2.35
N VAL A 894 0.96 9.17 -2.43
CA VAL A 894 1.71 9.41 -3.66
C VAL A 894 2.97 8.54 -3.65
N LEU A 895 3.45 8.17 -4.83
CA LEU A 895 4.69 7.43 -5.04
C LEU A 895 5.48 8.09 -6.18
N PRO A 896 6.66 8.69 -5.94
CA PRO A 896 7.48 9.29 -6.99
C PRO A 896 7.75 8.29 -8.13
N THR A 897 7.62 8.75 -9.37
CA THR A 897 7.90 7.93 -10.56
C THR A 897 9.00 8.51 -11.44
N HIS A 898 9.06 9.85 -11.60
CA HIS A 898 10.02 10.49 -12.50
C HIS A 898 10.80 11.63 -11.85
N ASP A 899 12.05 11.79 -12.28
CA ASP A 899 12.90 12.93 -11.96
C ASP A 899 12.49 14.21 -12.70
N ASN A 900 13.10 15.35 -12.36
CA ASN A 900 12.90 16.63 -13.05
C ASN A 900 13.52 16.76 -14.45
N GLN A 901 14.13 15.69 -14.96
CA GLN A 901 14.50 15.54 -16.38
C GLN A 901 13.48 14.66 -17.14
N THR A 902 12.41 14.21 -16.47
CA THR A 902 11.38 13.28 -16.95
C THR A 902 11.89 11.87 -17.29
N ASN A 903 12.96 11.42 -16.64
CA ASN A 903 13.37 10.02 -16.61
C ASN A 903 12.65 9.27 -15.49
N TRP A 904 12.47 7.95 -15.63
CA TRP A 904 12.10 7.09 -14.50
C TRP A 904 13.16 7.12 -13.40
N PHE A 905 12.74 6.98 -12.14
CA PHE A 905 13.67 6.54 -11.08
C PHE A 905 14.03 5.05 -11.30
N THR A 906 15.30 4.70 -11.08
CA THR A 906 15.87 3.36 -11.32
C THR A 906 16.37 2.65 -10.06
N ASN A 907 16.26 3.27 -8.88
CA ASN A 907 16.51 2.60 -7.60
C ASN A 907 15.60 3.13 -6.49
N TRP A 908 15.36 2.30 -5.47
CA TRP A 908 14.44 2.60 -4.36
C TRP A 908 14.94 3.70 -3.42
N GLN A 909 16.25 3.79 -3.16
CA GLN A 909 16.82 4.84 -2.30
C GLN A 909 16.50 6.25 -2.85
N ASN A 910 16.54 6.43 -4.17
CA ASN A 910 16.15 7.68 -4.83
C ASN A 910 14.63 7.91 -4.82
N VAL A 911 13.80 6.87 -4.88
CA VAL A 911 12.33 7.00 -4.77
C VAL A 911 11.94 7.44 -3.35
N PHE A 912 12.38 6.68 -2.35
CA PHE A 912 11.96 6.89 -0.95
C PHE A 912 12.72 8.03 -0.27
N GLY A 913 13.97 8.29 -0.66
CA GLY A 913 14.73 9.48 -0.24
C GLY A 913 14.16 10.81 -0.75
N ASN A 914 13.17 10.80 -1.64
CA ASN A 914 12.50 11.99 -2.18
C ASN A 914 11.18 12.37 -1.50
N TYR A 915 10.73 11.64 -0.46
CA TYR A 915 9.64 12.11 0.39
C TYR A 915 10.08 13.23 1.34
N GLN A 916 9.11 14.01 1.80
CA GLN A 916 9.31 15.03 2.84
C GLN A 916 9.26 14.38 4.22
N ALA A 917 10.27 14.62 5.08
CA ALA A 917 10.37 13.97 6.39
C ALA A 917 9.12 14.20 7.28
N SER A 918 8.54 15.40 7.20
CA SER A 918 7.27 15.76 7.86
C SER A 918 6.09 14.90 7.41
N TYR A 919 6.05 14.51 6.12
CA TYR A 919 5.03 13.61 5.59
C TYR A 919 5.23 12.17 6.08
N VAL A 920 6.48 11.69 6.11
CA VAL A 920 6.83 10.37 6.66
C VAL A 920 6.41 10.27 8.13
N THR A 921 6.75 11.26 8.96
CA THR A 921 6.33 11.34 10.37
C THR A 921 4.80 11.38 10.54
N GLN A 922 4.06 12.00 9.61
CA GLN A 922 2.60 12.00 9.64
C GLN A 922 2.01 10.65 9.21
N LEU A 923 2.65 9.95 8.28
CA LEU A 923 2.19 8.67 7.76
C LEU A 923 2.26 7.57 8.84
N ILE A 924 3.38 7.48 9.56
CA ILE A 924 3.55 6.57 10.72
C ILE A 924 2.42 6.79 11.74
N LYS A 925 2.11 8.05 12.08
CA LYS A 925 1.02 8.41 13.01
C LYS A 925 -0.37 7.98 12.51
N ASN A 926 -0.62 8.11 11.20
CA ASN A 926 -1.90 7.72 10.61
C ASN A 926 -2.10 6.18 10.66
N VAL A 927 -1.03 5.41 10.44
CA VAL A 927 -1.07 3.95 10.43
C VAL A 927 -1.23 3.38 11.83
N ALA A 928 -0.59 4.00 12.83
CA ALA A 928 -0.81 3.72 14.24
C ALA A 928 -2.28 4.00 14.66
N ALA A 929 -2.89 5.07 14.14
CA ALA A 929 -4.28 5.42 14.46
C ALA A 929 -5.35 4.47 13.89
N GLY A 930 -5.09 3.82 12.73
CA GLY A 930 -5.73 2.55 12.34
C GLY A 930 -7.26 2.51 12.11
N GLN A 931 -7.90 3.62 11.70
CA GLN A 931 -9.38 3.71 11.70
C GLN A 931 -10.12 3.38 10.40
N ASP A 932 -9.45 3.32 9.24
CA ASP A 932 -10.11 3.10 7.94
C ASP A 932 -9.83 1.69 7.37
N THR A 933 -10.68 0.72 7.74
CA THR A 933 -10.73 -0.61 7.11
C THR A 933 -11.72 -0.68 5.94
N GLU A 934 -12.24 0.46 5.48
CA GLU A 934 -13.12 0.58 4.33
C GLU A 934 -12.26 0.86 3.08
N HIS A 935 -11.37 1.87 3.10
CA HIS A 935 -10.46 2.27 1.99
C HIS A 935 -9.05 2.69 2.43
N GLY A 936 -8.68 2.46 3.69
CA GLY A 936 -7.34 2.81 4.16
C GLY A 936 -6.27 2.16 3.29
N TYR A 937 -5.25 2.94 2.88
CA TYR A 937 -4.22 2.47 1.96
C TYR A 937 -3.42 1.27 2.50
N TYR A 938 -3.40 1.08 3.82
CA TYR A 938 -2.88 -0.13 4.47
C TYR A 938 -3.75 -1.38 4.26
N SER A 939 -5.08 -1.24 4.19
CA SER A 939 -5.99 -2.34 3.89
C SER A 939 -5.83 -2.78 2.43
N ILE A 940 -5.71 -1.80 1.52
CA ILE A 940 -5.45 -2.04 0.10
C ILE A 940 -4.06 -2.67 -0.10
N ALA A 941 -3.04 -2.21 0.64
CA ALA A 941 -1.71 -2.81 0.61
C ALA A 941 -1.67 -4.23 1.19
N MET A 942 -2.43 -4.53 2.26
CA MET A 942 -2.55 -5.88 2.81
C MET A 942 -3.13 -6.86 1.77
N CYS A 943 -4.18 -6.45 1.05
CA CYS A 943 -4.79 -7.18 -0.07
C CYS A 943 -3.88 -7.33 -1.30
N ALA A 944 -2.81 -6.53 -1.43
CA ALA A 944 -1.80 -6.70 -2.46
C ALA A 944 -0.63 -7.57 -1.97
N ALA A 945 -0.24 -7.42 -0.70
CA ALA A 945 0.82 -8.20 -0.04
C ALA A 945 0.46 -9.69 0.08
N SER A 946 -0.81 -10.01 0.34
CA SER A 946 -1.28 -11.40 0.44
C SER A 946 -0.96 -12.23 -0.80
N TYR A 947 -0.97 -11.63 -1.99
CA TYR A 947 -0.69 -12.30 -3.25
C TYR A 947 0.80 -12.40 -3.62
N VAL A 948 1.73 -11.87 -2.81
CA VAL A 948 3.16 -11.77 -3.16
C VAL A 948 4.12 -12.17 -2.04
N LYS A 949 3.65 -12.86 -0.98
CA LYS A 949 4.44 -13.46 0.11
C LYS A 949 5.71 -14.17 -0.39
N ASP A 950 5.55 -15.03 -1.38
CA ASP A 950 6.61 -15.96 -1.85
C ASP A 950 7.51 -15.36 -2.94
N GLN A 951 7.30 -14.10 -3.29
CA GLN A 951 8.20 -13.34 -4.17
C GLN A 951 9.35 -12.73 -3.35
N GLU A 952 10.45 -12.34 -4.01
CA GLU A 952 11.61 -11.70 -3.37
C GLU A 952 11.19 -10.48 -2.52
N ASN A 953 11.62 -10.43 -1.26
CA ASN A 953 11.21 -9.42 -0.25
C ASN A 953 9.70 -9.42 0.13
N GLY A 954 8.94 -10.42 -0.32
CA GLY A 954 7.52 -10.62 -0.01
C GLY A 954 7.24 -11.08 1.42
N LEU A 955 8.05 -11.98 1.98
CA LEU A 955 7.90 -12.44 3.37
C LEU A 955 8.17 -11.32 4.41
N PRO A 956 9.23 -10.49 4.31
CA PRO A 956 9.39 -9.30 5.14
C PRO A 956 8.21 -8.32 5.06
N LEU A 957 7.69 -8.09 3.85
CA LEU A 957 6.49 -7.30 3.60
C LEU A 957 5.26 -7.89 4.33
N TRP A 958 5.04 -9.20 4.20
CA TRP A 958 3.90 -9.87 4.83
C TRP A 958 3.99 -9.84 6.36
N ARG A 959 5.16 -10.10 6.94
CA ARG A 959 5.41 -9.97 8.40
C ARG A 959 5.13 -8.56 8.92
N PHE A 960 5.56 -7.52 8.18
CA PHE A 960 5.22 -6.14 8.55
C PHE A 960 3.70 -5.89 8.52
N ILE A 961 3.01 -6.40 7.50
CA ILE A 961 1.55 -6.34 7.39
C ILE A 961 0.87 -7.09 8.54
N GLN A 962 1.30 -8.29 8.92
CA GLN A 962 0.76 -9.03 10.06
C GLN A 962 0.91 -8.21 11.36
N ASN A 963 2.15 -7.85 11.70
CA ASN A 963 2.51 -7.28 13.00
C ASN A 963 2.00 -5.84 13.21
N ASN A 964 1.60 -5.12 12.14
CA ASN A 964 1.17 -3.72 12.23
C ASN A 964 -0.26 -3.49 11.73
N ILE A 965 -0.76 -4.31 10.79
CA ILE A 965 -2.01 -4.09 10.07
C ILE A 965 -3.04 -5.18 10.36
N ALA A 966 -2.76 -6.46 10.12
CA ALA A 966 -3.76 -7.54 10.21
C ALA A 966 -4.36 -7.69 11.62
N ILE A 967 -3.59 -7.35 12.67
CA ILE A 967 -4.01 -7.33 14.07
C ILE A 967 -4.99 -6.20 14.45
N LYS A 968 -5.38 -5.30 13.53
CA LYS A 968 -6.26 -4.17 13.88
C LYS A 968 -7.71 -4.62 14.10
N GLU A 969 -8.22 -4.39 15.31
CA GLU A 969 -9.63 -4.57 15.75
C GLU A 969 -10.69 -4.07 14.76
N SER A 970 -10.37 -3.04 13.97
CA SER A 970 -11.26 -2.49 12.94
C SER A 970 -11.61 -3.49 11.82
N TYR A 971 -10.85 -4.58 11.64
CA TYR A 971 -11.21 -5.67 10.72
C TYR A 971 -12.35 -6.57 11.25
N HIS A 972 -12.49 -6.73 12.57
CA HIS A 972 -13.69 -7.35 13.18
C HIS A 972 -14.95 -6.49 12.97
N SER A 973 -14.82 -5.22 12.55
CA SER A 973 -15.96 -4.42 12.10
C SER A 973 -16.15 -4.45 10.57
N ASN A 974 -15.11 -4.72 9.79
CA ASN A 974 -15.15 -4.73 8.33
C ASN A 974 -13.97 -5.55 7.73
N PRO A 975 -14.15 -6.86 7.48
CA PRO A 975 -13.07 -7.72 6.99
C PRO A 975 -12.90 -7.70 5.46
N LYS A 976 -13.48 -6.74 4.72
CA LYS A 976 -13.43 -6.67 3.24
C LYS A 976 -12.02 -6.80 2.63
N TRP A 977 -11.00 -6.34 3.35
CA TRP A 977 -9.59 -6.42 2.94
C TRP A 977 -8.75 -7.39 3.78
N ALA A 978 -9.36 -8.09 4.73
CA ALA A 978 -8.68 -9.05 5.61
C ALA A 978 -8.42 -10.34 4.84
N LEU A 979 -7.36 -10.34 4.04
CA LEU A 979 -6.93 -11.45 3.21
C LEU A 979 -5.56 -11.94 3.68
N THR A 980 -5.38 -13.25 3.70
CA THR A 980 -4.11 -13.92 3.96
C THR A 980 -3.51 -14.44 2.64
N PRO A 981 -2.19 -14.67 2.58
CA PRO A 981 -1.58 -15.50 1.56
C PRO A 981 -2.17 -16.91 1.51
N ARG A 982 -1.94 -17.60 0.41
CA ARG A 982 -2.08 -19.06 0.27
C ARG A 982 -0.71 -19.75 0.37
#